data_AF-A0A5C6BGV1-F1
#
_entry.id   AF-A0A5C6BGV1-F1
#
_cell.length_a   1.000
_cell.length_b   1.000
_cell.length_c   1.000
_cell.angle_alpha   90.00
_cell.angle_beta   90.00
_cell.angle_gamma   90.00
#
_symmetry.space_group_name_H-M   'P 1'
#
loop_
_entity.id
_entity.type
_entity.pdbx_description
1 polymer ?
#
loop_
_entity_poly.entity_id
_entity_poly.type
_entity_poly.pdbx_seq_one_letter_code
_entity_poly.pdbx_strand_id
1 'polypeptide(L)'
;MVSSRPHSASAAGRWRIWLVWGCLIALIGGCGPNEAPPPSGDQAQEPAQVEKVAAKPATVVAEVKKTPKKKKRKRRERPKPYLSEYGLFEGPMAEMRPAAGVMPYDLNSALFSDYAWKSRFIKVPEGEKIEYREGTAFEFPVGTVIAKTFYFPTDFNDPAQGRRLIETRVLLLRESGWIGVPYLWNDEQTDAVSEVAGETVNVSWTHYDGEQRSNPYIVPNANDCKRCHTTGEFFEPIGPRARYLNKDYDYPDGPENQLVHWTRTGILTGAPDDPSQAPKSAAWKDEQSGTVAERARAWLEINCAHCHSSTGPARNSGLHLLASVTDPYKLGVYKTPVAAGRGSGGHKYDIVPGHPDESIMLFRLMATHPGMAMPEFGRSLVEDESVALIHRWIEEMQVPEGFDVSNGIGEFETLTDEQLAEFAQEVAEQGDAARGEEIFHRQRVNCFKCHTIGGAGEGFGPDLLKPLGDQSLNYLIEALLLPNKAIPKGFETVNVVTDSGETYAGIVLEENDSELVLRDLTRPEIRIPHSSIEQRNAGVSLMPANAVSTLPRQDVVDLLRFLTELGQPGEFQVTPAPVIRSWQVLDPLPSNIARVDANRFIADLPQRRDLTWEAAYSRTNGALALESVMAVPQSSLRIVRCQFNVTEAGNVAVKLNATDGLRIWLDGDAVDPAQLNSLNVEPGTREITFMIDLDQRDDKTLRCEIHPAANRPAAVQP
;
A
#
# COMPACT_ATOMS: atom_id res chain seq x y z
N MET A 1 50.29 -0.28 60.25
CA MET A 1 50.81 0.53 61.36
C MET A 1 49.88 1.72 61.55
N VAL A 2 49.33 1.85 62.77
CA VAL A 2 48.73 3.03 63.43
C VAL A 2 47.45 3.69 62.84
N SER A 3 46.32 3.30 63.47
CA SER A 3 45.15 4.06 64.01
C SER A 3 44.42 5.10 63.14
N SER A 4 43.09 5.20 63.10
CA SER A 4 42.11 5.23 64.20
C SER A 4 40.66 5.30 63.64
N ARG A 5 39.69 4.67 64.32
CA ARG A 5 38.23 5.02 64.32
C ARG A 5 38.03 6.33 65.14
N PRO A 6 36.87 7.04 65.24
CA PRO A 6 35.46 6.55 65.17
C PRO A 6 34.37 7.56 64.67
N HIS A 7 33.11 7.12 64.62
CA HIS A 7 31.91 7.67 65.31
C HIS A 7 30.59 7.70 64.54
N SER A 8 29.60 7.09 65.21
CA SER A 8 28.15 7.11 65.07
C SER A 8 27.50 8.25 65.86
N ALA A 9 26.29 8.71 65.47
CA ALA A 9 25.15 9.19 66.30
C ALA A 9 24.28 10.19 65.49
N SER A 10 22.98 10.44 65.70
CA SER A 10 21.83 9.77 66.33
C SER A 10 20.64 10.76 66.32
N ALA A 11 19.41 10.25 66.42
CA ALA A 11 18.22 10.82 67.11
C ALA A 11 17.57 12.08 66.48
N ALA A 12 16.25 12.20 66.21
CA ALA A 12 14.98 11.90 66.91
C ALA A 12 14.22 13.22 67.18
N GLY A 13 12.92 13.25 66.90
CA GLY A 13 12.00 14.35 67.25
C GLY A 13 10.55 13.92 67.13
N ARG A 14 9.73 14.22 68.15
CA ARG A 14 8.51 13.52 68.55
C ARG A 14 7.39 14.55 68.87
N TRP A 15 6.11 14.23 68.56
CA TRP A 15 4.83 14.63 69.22
C TRP A 15 4.26 16.03 68.82
N ARG A 16 2.95 16.36 68.79
CA ARG A 16 1.76 15.91 69.58
C ARG A 16 0.40 16.46 69.02
N ILE A 17 -0.63 15.61 69.07
CA ILE A 17 -2.09 15.75 69.30
C ILE A 17 -2.65 17.11 69.77
N TRP A 18 -3.84 17.49 69.25
CA TRP A 18 -4.97 18.09 69.99
C TRP A 18 -6.33 17.57 69.48
N LEU A 19 -7.25 17.36 70.42
CA LEU A 19 -8.65 16.93 70.33
C LEU A 19 -9.52 18.05 70.95
N VAL A 20 -10.79 18.21 70.55
CA VAL A 20 -12.01 18.33 71.41
C VAL A 20 -13.23 18.88 70.63
N TRP A 21 -14.22 17.98 70.46
CA TRP A 21 -15.69 18.03 70.63
C TRP A 21 -16.63 19.11 70.04
N GLY A 22 -17.80 18.61 69.57
CA GLY A 22 -19.10 19.31 69.67
C GLY A 22 -20.24 18.78 68.77
N CYS A 23 -21.05 17.85 69.31
CA CYS A 23 -22.42 17.36 69.02
C CYS A 23 -23.37 18.21 68.11
N LEU A 24 -24.44 17.70 67.45
CA LEU A 24 -25.58 16.93 67.99
C LEU A 24 -26.62 16.51 66.87
N ILE A 25 -27.01 15.22 66.84
CA ILE A 25 -28.37 14.58 66.70
C ILE A 25 -29.28 14.79 65.44
N ALA A 26 -29.41 13.67 64.67
CA ALA A 26 -30.58 12.81 64.34
C ALA A 26 -31.76 13.30 63.43
N LEU A 27 -32.54 12.48 62.69
CA LEU A 27 -33.18 11.18 63.00
C LEU A 27 -33.88 10.57 61.72
N ILE A 28 -34.00 9.22 61.68
CA ILE A 28 -34.97 8.28 60.98
C ILE A 28 -34.87 8.09 59.45
N GLY A 29 -34.83 6.91 58.81
CA GLY A 29 -34.92 5.45 59.11
C GLY A 29 -35.18 4.73 57.76
N GLY A 30 -35.02 3.42 57.51
CA GLY A 30 -34.61 2.23 58.24
C GLY A 30 -34.47 1.05 57.23
N CYS A 31 -33.79 -0.02 57.64
CA CYS A 31 -33.56 -1.27 56.91
C CYS A 31 -34.84 -2.11 56.72
N GLY A 32 -34.85 -2.99 55.69
CA GLY A 32 -35.31 -4.37 55.87
C GLY A 32 -35.94 -5.07 54.65
N PRO A 33 -35.80 -6.42 54.52
CA PRO A 33 -35.90 -7.16 53.26
C PRO A 33 -37.06 -8.20 53.18
N ASN A 34 -37.20 -8.81 52.00
CA ASN A 34 -37.68 -10.17 51.67
C ASN A 34 -39.10 -10.69 52.04
N GLU A 35 -39.60 -11.50 51.08
CA GLU A 35 -40.55 -12.63 51.14
C GLU A 35 -42.05 -12.46 50.78
N ALA A 36 -42.48 -13.42 49.94
CA ALA A 36 -43.76 -13.60 49.23
C ALA A 36 -44.89 -14.17 50.12
N PRO A 37 -46.15 -14.38 49.63
CA PRO A 37 -46.53 -15.64 48.94
C PRO A 37 -47.70 -15.52 47.88
N PRO A 38 -48.16 -16.63 47.23
CA PRO A 38 -48.97 -16.69 45.99
C PRO A 38 -50.45 -17.11 46.26
N PRO A 39 -51.21 -17.82 45.38
CA PRO A 39 -51.47 -17.72 43.92
C PRO A 39 -52.99 -17.56 43.60
N SER A 40 -53.39 -17.41 42.33
CA SER A 40 -54.60 -18.09 41.79
C SER A 40 -54.77 -17.95 40.26
N GLY A 41 -54.96 -19.10 39.59
CA GLY A 41 -56.17 -19.33 38.78
C GLY A 41 -56.17 -19.02 37.28
N ASP A 42 -55.58 -19.94 36.50
CA ASP A 42 -56.13 -20.65 35.32
C ASP A 42 -57.05 -19.98 34.23
N GLN A 43 -56.58 -20.19 32.99
CA GLN A 43 -57.28 -20.64 31.76
C GLN A 43 -58.03 -19.68 30.80
N ALA A 44 -57.38 -19.50 29.63
CA ALA A 44 -57.83 -19.81 28.26
C ALA A 44 -59.15 -19.25 27.69
N GLN A 45 -59.06 -18.55 26.54
CA GLN A 45 -59.67 -18.91 25.23
C GLN A 45 -59.64 -17.73 24.21
N GLU A 46 -59.24 -18.03 22.96
CA GLU A 46 -59.58 -17.31 21.72
C GLU A 46 -60.90 -17.90 21.13
N PRO A 47 -61.51 -17.42 20.01
CA PRO A 47 -61.46 -16.14 19.28
C PRO A 47 -62.87 -15.64 18.79
N ALA A 48 -62.96 -14.52 18.05
CA ALA A 48 -63.73 -14.31 16.79
C ALA A 48 -64.32 -12.89 16.52
N GLN A 49 -64.00 -12.37 15.32
CA GLN A 49 -64.77 -11.58 14.31
C GLN A 49 -65.59 -10.33 14.70
N VAL A 50 -65.49 -9.24 13.90
CA VAL A 50 -66.64 -8.52 13.24
C VAL A 50 -66.15 -7.71 12.01
N GLU A 51 -67.03 -7.63 11.01
CA GLU A 51 -66.99 -7.13 9.63
C GLU A 51 -66.82 -5.61 9.35
N LYS A 52 -66.56 -5.36 8.06
CA LYS A 52 -66.49 -4.09 7.31
C LYS A 52 -67.84 -3.38 7.17
N VAL A 53 -67.83 -2.03 7.11
CA VAL A 53 -68.77 -1.22 6.29
C VAL A 53 -68.04 -0.01 5.67
N ALA A 54 -68.42 0.29 4.43
CA ALA A 54 -67.79 1.20 3.48
C ALA A 54 -68.26 2.67 3.55
N ALA A 55 -67.41 3.60 3.11
CA ALA A 55 -67.79 4.88 2.49
C ALA A 55 -66.71 5.37 1.51
N LYS A 56 -67.15 5.97 0.39
CA LYS A 56 -66.39 6.60 -0.70
C LYS A 56 -66.99 8.01 -0.91
N PRO A 57 -66.36 8.95 -1.65
CA PRO A 57 -65.03 9.54 -1.51
C PRO A 57 -65.12 11.09 -1.45
N ALA A 58 -64.05 11.78 -1.04
CA ALA A 58 -63.89 13.21 -1.32
C ALA A 58 -62.48 13.49 -1.83
N THR A 59 -62.42 13.92 -3.08
CA THR A 59 -61.22 14.28 -3.84
C THR A 59 -60.78 15.69 -3.48
N VAL A 60 -59.56 15.85 -2.97
CA VAL A 60 -58.77 17.08 -3.18
C VAL A 60 -57.37 16.63 -3.58
N VAL A 61 -56.95 17.12 -4.74
CA VAL A 61 -55.74 16.76 -5.46
C VAL A 61 -54.53 17.41 -4.78
N ALA A 62 -53.62 16.58 -4.28
CA ALA A 62 -52.23 16.97 -4.04
C ALA A 62 -51.35 16.05 -4.91
N GLU A 63 -50.60 16.66 -5.84
CA GLU A 63 -49.65 15.97 -6.70
C GLU A 63 -48.57 15.27 -5.85
N VAL A 64 -48.71 13.96 -5.72
CA VAL A 64 -47.63 13.09 -5.27
C VAL A 64 -46.64 12.98 -6.43
N LYS A 65 -45.50 13.67 -6.33
CA LYS A 65 -44.33 13.39 -7.16
C LYS A 65 -44.06 11.89 -7.11
N LYS A 66 -44.20 11.21 -8.25
CA LYS A 66 -43.91 9.79 -8.40
C LYS A 66 -42.50 9.53 -7.90
N THR A 67 -42.38 8.74 -6.83
CA THR A 67 -41.13 8.12 -6.42
C THR A 67 -40.56 7.39 -7.64
N PRO A 68 -39.26 7.54 -7.97
CA PRO A 68 -38.69 6.84 -9.10
C PRO A 68 -38.89 5.34 -8.88
N LYS A 69 -39.50 4.65 -9.85
CA LYS A 69 -39.59 3.19 -9.85
C LYS A 69 -38.18 2.66 -9.58
N LYS A 70 -37.99 1.94 -8.46
CA LYS A 70 -36.76 1.19 -8.18
C LYS A 70 -36.41 0.41 -9.46
N LYS A 71 -35.33 0.81 -10.15
CA LYS A 71 -34.79 0.03 -11.26
C LYS A 71 -34.65 -1.40 -10.73
N LYS A 72 -35.32 -2.36 -11.36
CA LYS A 72 -35.12 -3.79 -11.06
C LYS A 72 -33.60 -4.01 -11.13
N ARG A 73 -32.94 -4.37 -10.01
CA ARG A 73 -31.54 -4.79 -10.04
C ARG A 73 -31.45 -5.89 -11.11
N LYS A 74 -30.71 -5.66 -12.21
CA LYS A 74 -30.41 -6.69 -13.20
C LYS A 74 -29.96 -7.92 -12.40
N ARG A 75 -30.64 -9.05 -12.60
CA ARG A 75 -30.33 -10.31 -11.91
C ARG A 75 -28.88 -10.63 -12.25
N ARG A 76 -27.99 -10.69 -11.25
CA ARG A 76 -26.56 -11.02 -11.46
C ARG A 76 -26.52 -12.34 -12.25
N GLU A 77 -26.00 -12.28 -13.47
CA GLU A 77 -25.84 -13.45 -14.32
C GLU A 77 -24.92 -14.43 -13.60
N ARG A 78 -25.36 -15.69 -13.43
CA ARG A 78 -24.53 -16.68 -12.74
C ARG A 78 -23.38 -17.11 -13.67
N PRO A 79 -22.20 -17.47 -13.15
CA PRO A 79 -21.18 -18.14 -13.96
C PRO A 79 -21.76 -19.37 -14.64
N LYS A 80 -21.22 -19.73 -15.81
CA LYS A 80 -21.64 -20.95 -16.51
C LYS A 80 -21.27 -22.17 -15.65
N PRO A 81 -22.18 -23.15 -15.45
CA PRO A 81 -21.89 -24.34 -14.64
C PRO A 81 -20.72 -25.17 -15.17
N TYR A 82 -20.58 -25.31 -16.48
CA TYR A 82 -19.52 -26.10 -17.12
C TYR A 82 -18.55 -25.23 -17.91
N LEU A 83 -17.29 -25.66 -17.96
CA LEU A 83 -16.23 -24.97 -18.70
C LEU A 83 -16.47 -25.03 -20.22
N SER A 84 -16.95 -26.18 -20.72
CA SER A 84 -17.31 -26.37 -22.14
C SER A 84 -18.28 -25.31 -22.68
N GLU A 85 -19.17 -24.77 -21.84
CA GLU A 85 -20.15 -23.76 -22.24
C GLU A 85 -19.50 -22.42 -22.66
N TYR A 86 -18.25 -22.14 -22.30
CA TYR A 86 -17.53 -20.95 -22.78
C TYR A 86 -17.08 -21.07 -24.25
N GLY A 87 -17.04 -22.29 -24.79
CA GLY A 87 -16.55 -22.54 -26.15
C GLY A 87 -15.10 -22.07 -26.30
N LEU A 88 -14.24 -22.50 -25.38
CA LEU A 88 -12.80 -22.18 -25.38
C LEU A 88 -12.00 -23.16 -26.22
N PHE A 89 -12.47 -24.41 -26.33
CA PHE A 89 -11.74 -25.50 -26.97
C PHE A 89 -12.57 -26.21 -28.03
N GLU A 90 -11.89 -26.71 -29.04
CA GLU A 90 -12.45 -27.58 -30.09
C GLU A 90 -12.03 -29.03 -29.88
N GLY A 91 -12.92 -29.97 -30.22
CA GLY A 91 -12.66 -31.40 -30.03
C GLY A 91 -12.66 -31.83 -28.55
N PRO A 92 -11.88 -32.87 -28.19
CA PRO A 92 -11.77 -33.31 -26.80
C PRO A 92 -11.17 -32.22 -25.90
N MET A 93 -11.89 -31.84 -24.84
CA MET A 93 -11.50 -30.76 -23.92
C MET A 93 -10.10 -30.96 -23.31
N ALA A 94 -9.70 -32.21 -23.01
CA ALA A 94 -8.38 -32.54 -22.46
C ALA A 94 -7.19 -32.13 -23.34
N GLU A 95 -7.40 -32.03 -24.67
CA GLU A 95 -6.36 -31.62 -25.61
C GLU A 95 -6.10 -30.11 -25.55
N MET A 96 -7.08 -29.33 -25.07
CA MET A 96 -7.04 -27.85 -25.01
C MET A 96 -6.71 -27.19 -26.35
N ARG A 97 -7.19 -27.75 -27.47
CA ARG A 97 -7.05 -27.13 -28.79
C ARG A 97 -7.93 -25.86 -28.83
N PRO A 98 -7.35 -24.65 -29.00
CA PRO A 98 -8.13 -23.41 -28.99
C PRO A 98 -9.23 -23.43 -30.05
N ALA A 99 -10.44 -23.00 -29.68
CA ALA A 99 -11.50 -22.78 -30.65
C ALA A 99 -11.23 -21.53 -31.51
N ALA A 100 -11.90 -21.41 -32.66
CA ALA A 100 -11.85 -20.20 -33.47
C ALA A 100 -12.13 -18.93 -32.63
N GLY A 101 -11.25 -17.93 -32.75
CA GLY A 101 -11.30 -16.68 -31.97
C GLY A 101 -10.78 -16.78 -30.53
N VAL A 102 -10.19 -17.91 -30.14
CA VAL A 102 -9.51 -18.11 -28.85
C VAL A 102 -8.01 -18.09 -29.07
N MET A 103 -7.33 -17.17 -28.40
CA MET A 103 -5.89 -16.95 -28.53
C MET A 103 -5.13 -17.62 -27.38
N PRO A 104 -4.26 -18.62 -27.65
CA PRO A 104 -3.35 -19.14 -26.65
C PRO A 104 -2.21 -18.14 -26.39
N TYR A 105 -1.68 -18.14 -25.16
CA TYR A 105 -0.53 -17.30 -24.81
C TYR A 105 0.24 -17.85 -23.61
N ASP A 106 1.44 -17.32 -23.40
CA ASP A 106 2.27 -17.63 -22.25
C ASP A 106 3.02 -16.39 -21.73
N LEU A 107 3.60 -16.51 -20.54
CA LEU A 107 4.31 -15.43 -19.85
C LEU A 107 5.82 -15.70 -19.81
N ASN A 108 6.65 -14.65 -19.83
CA ASN A 108 8.10 -14.78 -19.62
C ASN A 108 8.42 -15.48 -18.28
N SER A 109 7.68 -15.11 -17.24
CA SER A 109 7.76 -15.68 -15.89
C SER A 109 6.35 -15.98 -15.40
N ALA A 110 6.14 -17.14 -14.77
CA ALA A 110 4.83 -17.58 -14.31
C ALA A 110 4.74 -17.63 -12.78
N LEU A 111 3.55 -17.34 -12.24
CA LEU A 111 3.20 -17.56 -10.84
C LEU A 111 3.50 -19.03 -10.46
N PHE A 112 4.20 -19.23 -9.34
CA PHE A 112 4.41 -20.53 -8.73
C PHE A 112 3.11 -21.04 -8.09
N SER A 113 2.80 -22.32 -8.27
CA SER A 113 1.58 -22.94 -7.75
C SER A 113 1.83 -24.43 -7.58
N ASP A 114 2.72 -24.78 -6.66
CA ASP A 114 3.13 -26.16 -6.35
C ASP A 114 3.55 -26.96 -7.58
N TYR A 115 4.41 -26.36 -8.40
CA TYR A 115 4.91 -26.93 -9.66
C TYR A 115 3.86 -27.22 -10.74
N ALA A 116 2.59 -26.86 -10.56
CA ALA A 116 1.57 -27.02 -11.60
C ALA A 116 1.97 -26.27 -12.88
N TRP A 117 1.93 -26.97 -14.01
CA TRP A 117 2.08 -26.37 -15.34
C TRP A 117 0.80 -25.64 -15.74
N LYS A 118 0.93 -24.67 -16.64
CA LYS A 118 -0.13 -23.68 -16.91
C LYS A 118 -0.31 -23.48 -18.41
N SER A 119 -1.53 -23.69 -18.90
CA SER A 119 -1.95 -23.25 -20.24
C SER A 119 -2.88 -22.04 -20.10
N ARG A 120 -2.74 -21.05 -20.97
CA ARG A 120 -3.53 -19.81 -20.90
C ARG A 120 -4.16 -19.51 -22.25
N PHE A 121 -5.39 -19.02 -22.18
CA PHE A 121 -6.20 -18.69 -23.34
C PHE A 121 -6.95 -17.39 -23.08
N ILE A 122 -7.16 -16.60 -24.11
CA ILE A 122 -7.99 -15.40 -24.07
C ILE A 122 -8.98 -15.42 -25.24
N LYS A 123 -10.23 -15.08 -24.94
CA LYS A 123 -11.30 -14.92 -25.93
C LYS A 123 -11.82 -13.50 -25.81
N VAL A 124 -11.67 -12.73 -26.88
CA VAL A 124 -12.18 -11.37 -27.00
C VAL A 124 -13.51 -11.42 -27.77
N PRO A 125 -14.52 -10.61 -27.42
CA PRO A 125 -15.75 -10.53 -28.21
C PRO A 125 -15.47 -10.19 -29.67
N GLU A 126 -16.26 -10.77 -30.58
CA GLU A 126 -16.09 -10.57 -32.01
C GLU A 126 -16.17 -9.09 -32.39
N GLY A 127 -15.17 -8.58 -33.12
CA GLY A 127 -15.09 -7.18 -33.55
C GLY A 127 -14.50 -6.21 -32.52
N GLU A 128 -14.37 -6.61 -31.25
CA GLU A 128 -13.76 -5.80 -30.19
C GLU A 128 -12.23 -5.99 -30.14
N LYS A 129 -11.53 -5.02 -29.52
CA LYS A 129 -10.06 -5.02 -29.41
C LYS A 129 -9.61 -4.72 -27.99
N ILE A 130 -8.48 -5.31 -27.62
CA ILE A 130 -7.73 -4.99 -26.41
C ILE A 130 -6.90 -3.74 -26.69
N GLU A 131 -6.93 -2.74 -25.79
CA GLU A 131 -6.06 -1.57 -25.91
C GLU A 131 -4.75 -1.78 -25.15
N TYR A 132 -3.64 -1.53 -25.84
CA TYR A 132 -2.30 -1.64 -25.27
C TYR A 132 -2.07 -0.61 -24.15
N ARG A 133 -1.48 -1.08 -23.06
CA ARG A 133 -0.99 -0.28 -21.93
C ARG A 133 0.42 -0.76 -21.58
N GLU A 134 1.39 0.14 -21.51
CA GLU A 134 2.81 -0.19 -21.32
C GLU A 134 3.12 -0.68 -19.89
N GLY A 135 2.60 0.04 -18.87
CA GLY A 135 2.95 -0.16 -17.46
C GLY A 135 2.02 -1.08 -16.67
N THR A 136 0.82 -1.35 -17.16
CA THR A 136 -0.22 -2.10 -16.44
C THR A 136 -0.78 -3.26 -17.27
N ALA A 137 -1.81 -3.92 -16.73
CA ALA A 137 -2.67 -4.77 -17.54
C ALA A 137 -3.22 -3.99 -18.72
N PHE A 138 -3.39 -4.67 -19.84
CA PHE A 138 -4.10 -4.10 -20.98
C PHE A 138 -5.54 -3.72 -20.61
N GLU A 139 -6.16 -2.87 -21.42
CA GLU A 139 -7.58 -2.58 -21.28
C GLU A 139 -8.39 -3.54 -22.14
N PHE A 140 -9.32 -4.25 -21.50
CA PHE A 140 -10.08 -5.32 -22.13
C PHE A 140 -11.53 -4.89 -22.35
N PRO A 141 -12.15 -5.26 -23.49
CA PRO A 141 -13.57 -5.00 -23.74
C PRO A 141 -14.48 -5.89 -22.87
N VAL A 142 -15.67 -5.38 -22.54
CA VAL A 142 -16.67 -6.16 -21.81
C VAL A 142 -17.03 -7.42 -22.58
N GLY A 143 -17.00 -8.57 -21.91
CA GLY A 143 -17.21 -9.89 -22.50
C GLY A 143 -15.93 -10.69 -22.69
N THR A 144 -14.74 -10.10 -22.50
CA THR A 144 -13.48 -10.85 -22.52
C THR A 144 -13.47 -11.98 -21.50
N VAL A 145 -13.00 -13.15 -21.93
CA VAL A 145 -12.77 -14.34 -21.10
C VAL A 145 -11.28 -14.66 -21.12
N ILE A 146 -10.66 -14.74 -19.93
CA ILE A 146 -9.29 -15.24 -19.76
C ILE A 146 -9.38 -16.55 -18.99
N ALA A 147 -8.84 -17.62 -19.56
CA ALA A 147 -8.82 -18.94 -18.94
C ALA A 147 -7.38 -19.38 -18.67
N LYS A 148 -7.12 -19.89 -17.47
CA LYS A 148 -5.84 -20.47 -17.07
C LYS A 148 -6.07 -21.86 -16.50
N THR A 149 -5.58 -22.88 -17.21
CA THR A 149 -5.67 -24.29 -16.79
C THR A 149 -4.40 -24.70 -16.10
N PHE A 150 -4.52 -25.29 -14.91
CA PHE A 150 -3.44 -25.85 -14.10
C PHE A 150 -3.45 -27.36 -14.24
N TYR A 151 -2.29 -27.93 -14.53
CA TYR A 151 -2.15 -29.36 -14.79
C TYR A 151 -0.77 -29.89 -14.38
N PHE A 152 -0.67 -31.20 -14.26
CA PHE A 152 0.58 -31.90 -13.97
C PHE A 152 0.86 -32.89 -15.10
N PRO A 153 1.96 -32.72 -15.86
CA PRO A 153 2.51 -33.82 -16.64
C PRO A 153 2.80 -35.03 -15.75
N THR A 154 2.62 -36.24 -16.29
CA THR A 154 2.98 -37.47 -15.56
C THR A 154 4.48 -37.51 -15.27
N ASP A 155 5.27 -37.07 -16.24
CA ASP A 155 6.72 -36.90 -16.15
C ASP A 155 7.10 -35.52 -16.67
N PHE A 156 7.82 -34.74 -15.85
CA PHE A 156 8.24 -33.39 -16.21
C PHE A 156 9.37 -33.37 -17.25
N ASN A 157 10.12 -34.47 -17.40
CA ASN A 157 11.16 -34.63 -18.40
C ASN A 157 10.61 -35.15 -19.74
N ASP A 158 9.42 -35.76 -19.73
CA ASP A 158 8.75 -36.24 -20.94
C ASP A 158 7.23 -35.93 -20.90
N PRO A 159 6.85 -34.66 -21.17
CA PRO A 159 5.45 -34.26 -21.15
C PRO A 159 4.55 -34.98 -22.17
N ALA A 160 5.13 -35.68 -23.15
CA ALA A 160 4.38 -36.44 -24.14
C ALA A 160 3.75 -37.72 -23.56
N GLN A 161 4.21 -38.20 -22.40
CA GLN A 161 3.63 -39.37 -21.71
C GLN A 161 2.24 -39.11 -21.12
N GLY A 162 1.79 -37.86 -21.12
CA GLY A 162 0.46 -37.47 -20.68
C GLY A 162 0.47 -36.48 -19.53
N ARG A 163 -0.71 -36.01 -19.18
CA ARG A 163 -0.95 -35.00 -18.15
C ARG A 163 -2.31 -35.19 -17.50
N ARG A 164 -2.46 -34.71 -16.27
CA ARG A 164 -3.75 -34.57 -15.59
C ARG A 164 -4.09 -33.08 -15.42
N LEU A 165 -5.19 -32.65 -16.01
CA LEU A 165 -5.80 -31.35 -15.79
C LEU A 165 -6.50 -31.35 -14.44
N ILE A 166 -6.26 -30.32 -13.64
CA ILE A 166 -6.77 -30.22 -12.26
C ILE A 166 -7.85 -29.16 -12.18
N GLU A 167 -7.52 -27.92 -12.53
CA GLU A 167 -8.46 -26.81 -12.50
C GLU A 167 -8.28 -25.86 -13.68
N THR A 168 -9.34 -25.15 -14.05
CA THR A 168 -9.30 -23.98 -14.92
C THR A 168 -9.89 -22.78 -14.20
N ARG A 169 -9.10 -21.72 -14.02
CA ARG A 169 -9.59 -20.45 -13.48
C ARG A 169 -10.00 -19.55 -14.62
N VAL A 170 -11.25 -19.13 -14.61
CA VAL A 170 -11.83 -18.24 -15.62
C VAL A 170 -12.02 -16.85 -15.02
N LEU A 171 -11.43 -15.84 -15.66
CA LEU A 171 -11.79 -14.44 -15.46
C LEU A 171 -12.73 -14.00 -16.58
N LEU A 172 -13.88 -13.45 -16.22
CA LEU A 172 -14.86 -12.91 -17.17
C LEU A 172 -15.11 -11.43 -16.86
N LEU A 173 -14.89 -10.57 -17.86
CA LEU A 173 -15.20 -9.15 -17.76
C LEU A 173 -16.67 -8.89 -18.07
N ARG A 174 -17.41 -8.30 -17.14
CA ARG A 174 -18.82 -7.91 -17.28
C ARG A 174 -18.95 -6.39 -17.21
N GLU A 175 -20.14 -5.86 -17.53
CA GLU A 175 -20.47 -4.44 -17.28
C GLU A 175 -20.20 -4.01 -15.82
N SER A 176 -20.33 -4.95 -14.87
CA SER A 176 -20.08 -4.72 -13.44
C SER A 176 -18.61 -4.91 -13.02
N GLY A 177 -17.69 -5.12 -13.97
CA GLY A 177 -16.30 -5.48 -13.72
C GLY A 177 -16.01 -6.97 -13.84
N TRP A 178 -14.76 -7.31 -13.56
CA TRP A 178 -14.25 -8.68 -13.63
C TRP A 178 -14.83 -9.58 -12.52
N ILE A 179 -15.05 -10.84 -12.87
CA ILE A 179 -15.30 -11.92 -11.91
C ILE A 179 -14.31 -13.05 -12.15
N GLY A 180 -13.88 -13.72 -11.07
CA GLY A 180 -13.04 -14.92 -11.14
C GLY A 180 -13.81 -16.14 -10.64
N VAL A 181 -13.72 -17.25 -11.36
CA VAL A 181 -14.43 -18.50 -11.05
C VAL A 181 -13.49 -19.69 -11.29
N PRO A 182 -13.22 -20.53 -10.28
CA PRO A 182 -12.54 -21.81 -10.48
C PRO A 182 -13.47 -22.85 -11.11
N TYR A 183 -12.90 -23.73 -11.93
CA TYR A 183 -13.56 -24.90 -12.50
C TYR A 183 -12.70 -26.14 -12.22
N LEU A 184 -13.26 -27.15 -11.59
CA LEU A 184 -12.57 -28.40 -11.26
C LEU A 184 -12.80 -29.44 -12.35
N TRP A 185 -11.73 -30.00 -12.91
CA TRP A 185 -11.82 -31.04 -13.94
C TRP A 185 -12.29 -32.36 -13.35
N ASN A 186 -13.13 -33.10 -14.08
CA ASN A 186 -13.50 -34.45 -13.70
C ASN A 186 -12.38 -35.47 -13.94
N ASP A 187 -12.48 -36.64 -13.30
CA ASP A 187 -11.48 -37.69 -13.42
C ASP A 187 -11.41 -38.27 -14.84
N GLU A 188 -12.51 -38.23 -15.60
CA GLU A 188 -12.56 -38.63 -17.01
C GLU A 188 -11.89 -37.61 -17.96
N GLN A 189 -11.50 -36.43 -17.47
CA GLN A 189 -10.88 -35.35 -18.25
C GLN A 189 -11.74 -34.86 -19.43
N THR A 190 -13.06 -34.94 -19.30
CA THR A 190 -14.02 -34.60 -20.36
C THR A 190 -14.58 -33.18 -20.22
N ASP A 191 -14.66 -32.64 -19.00
CA ASP A 191 -15.10 -31.26 -18.74
C ASP A 191 -14.66 -30.83 -17.33
N ALA A 192 -14.95 -29.58 -16.98
CA ALA A 192 -14.76 -29.04 -15.64
C ALA A 192 -16.02 -28.31 -15.14
N VAL A 193 -16.31 -28.44 -13.84
CA VAL A 193 -17.51 -27.87 -13.20
C VAL A 193 -17.10 -26.70 -12.31
N SER A 194 -17.90 -25.64 -12.30
CA SER A 194 -17.64 -24.46 -11.46
C SER A 194 -17.58 -24.85 -9.98
N GLU A 195 -16.45 -24.59 -9.33
CA GLU A 195 -16.23 -24.89 -7.91
C GLU A 195 -16.00 -23.58 -7.16
N VAL A 196 -16.96 -23.18 -6.34
CA VAL A 196 -16.94 -21.89 -5.64
C VAL A 196 -16.27 -22.00 -4.27
N ALA A 197 -16.31 -23.19 -3.65
CA ALA A 197 -15.81 -23.45 -2.31
C ALA A 197 -14.31 -23.79 -2.25
N GLY A 198 -13.70 -24.09 -3.42
CA GLY A 198 -12.34 -24.62 -3.48
C GLY A 198 -12.30 -26.12 -3.16
N GLU A 199 -11.16 -26.76 -3.41
CA GLU A 199 -10.99 -28.21 -3.20
C GLU A 199 -9.51 -28.54 -2.95
N THR A 200 -9.23 -29.70 -2.36
CA THR A 200 -7.86 -30.26 -2.29
C THR A 200 -7.78 -31.51 -3.14
N VAL A 201 -6.89 -31.50 -4.14
CA VAL A 201 -6.68 -32.61 -5.08
C VAL A 201 -5.30 -33.19 -4.89
N ASN A 202 -5.21 -34.50 -4.63
CA ASN A 202 -3.92 -35.18 -4.58
C ASN A 202 -3.34 -35.32 -5.99
N VAL A 203 -2.12 -34.80 -6.17
CA VAL A 203 -1.35 -34.88 -7.42
C VAL A 203 -0.04 -35.62 -7.20
N SER A 204 0.45 -36.26 -8.25
CA SER A 204 1.74 -36.96 -8.26
C SER A 204 2.40 -36.83 -9.64
N TRP A 205 3.72 -36.69 -9.68
CA TRP A 205 4.49 -36.55 -10.91
C TRP A 205 5.94 -37.02 -10.73
N THR A 206 6.57 -37.48 -11.81
CA THR A 206 8.03 -37.61 -11.87
C THR A 206 8.64 -36.23 -12.09
N HIS A 207 9.46 -35.77 -11.15
CA HIS A 207 10.07 -34.45 -11.18
C HIS A 207 11.33 -34.41 -12.07
N TYR A 208 11.92 -33.22 -12.26
CA TYR A 208 13.07 -33.02 -13.15
C TYR A 208 14.30 -33.87 -12.78
N ASP A 209 14.48 -34.17 -11.49
CA ASP A 209 15.52 -35.06 -10.97
C ASP A 209 15.22 -36.57 -11.16
N GLY A 210 14.05 -36.91 -11.71
CA GLY A 210 13.58 -38.28 -11.89
C GLY A 210 12.91 -38.88 -10.64
N GLU A 211 12.83 -38.16 -9.54
CA GLU A 211 12.16 -38.64 -8.32
C GLU A 211 10.64 -38.47 -8.42
N GLN A 212 9.91 -39.43 -7.86
CA GLN A 212 8.46 -39.32 -7.73
C GLN A 212 8.07 -38.43 -6.56
N ARG A 213 7.24 -37.42 -6.83
CA ARG A 213 6.75 -36.46 -5.84
C ARG A 213 5.23 -36.44 -5.82
N SER A 214 4.64 -36.11 -4.67
CA SER A 214 3.19 -35.92 -4.54
C SER A 214 2.88 -34.76 -3.60
N ASN A 215 1.72 -34.13 -3.80
CA ASN A 215 1.28 -32.97 -3.01
C ASN A 215 -0.25 -32.91 -2.93
N PRO A 216 -0.84 -32.56 -1.77
CA PRO A 216 -2.23 -32.11 -1.71
C PRO A 216 -2.35 -30.71 -2.35
N TYR A 217 -2.67 -30.66 -3.64
CA TYR A 217 -2.82 -29.41 -4.39
C TYR A 217 -4.09 -28.67 -3.99
N ILE A 218 -3.96 -27.40 -3.61
CA ILE A 218 -5.09 -26.59 -3.15
C ILE A 218 -5.65 -25.77 -4.32
N VAL A 219 -6.88 -26.08 -4.73
CA VAL A 219 -7.70 -25.29 -5.64
C VAL A 219 -8.34 -24.15 -4.85
N PRO A 220 -8.00 -22.87 -5.12
CA PRO A 220 -8.52 -21.74 -4.35
C PRO A 220 -10.02 -21.56 -4.54
N ASN A 221 -10.69 -21.04 -3.51
CA ASN A 221 -12.11 -20.70 -3.61
C ASN A 221 -12.31 -19.35 -4.34
N ALA A 222 -13.57 -19.02 -4.64
CA ALA A 222 -13.88 -17.77 -5.37
C ALA A 222 -13.54 -16.48 -4.59
N ASN A 223 -13.49 -16.53 -3.25
CA ASN A 223 -13.05 -15.40 -2.44
C ASN A 223 -11.52 -15.28 -2.43
N ASP A 224 -10.77 -16.38 -2.45
CA ASP A 224 -9.31 -16.37 -2.58
C ASP A 224 -8.86 -15.73 -3.89
N CYS A 225 -9.63 -15.95 -4.97
CA CYS A 225 -9.38 -15.28 -6.25
C CYS A 225 -9.37 -13.75 -6.10
N LYS A 226 -10.25 -13.19 -5.25
CA LYS A 226 -10.28 -11.74 -4.99
C LYS A 226 -9.06 -11.28 -4.20
N ARG A 227 -8.48 -12.10 -3.32
CA ARG A 227 -7.32 -11.72 -2.51
C ARG A 227 -6.11 -11.36 -3.39
N CYS A 228 -5.91 -12.07 -4.50
CA CYS A 228 -4.82 -11.77 -5.44
C CYS A 228 -5.17 -10.73 -6.49
N HIS A 229 -6.41 -10.75 -6.99
CA HIS A 229 -6.82 -9.92 -8.12
C HIS A 229 -7.37 -8.54 -7.73
N THR A 230 -7.49 -8.24 -6.43
CA THR A 230 -7.94 -6.93 -5.96
C THR A 230 -6.75 -5.97 -5.80
N THR A 231 -6.82 -4.84 -6.48
CA THR A 231 -5.85 -3.74 -6.40
C THR A 231 -6.63 -2.44 -6.14
N GLY A 232 -6.47 -1.86 -4.95
CA GLY A 232 -7.37 -0.81 -4.45
C GLY A 232 -8.82 -1.28 -4.38
N GLU A 233 -9.72 -0.60 -5.09
CA GLU A 233 -11.13 -0.98 -5.20
C GLU A 233 -11.44 -1.88 -6.42
N PHE A 234 -10.44 -2.21 -7.24
CA PHE A 234 -10.63 -2.82 -8.56
C PHE A 234 -10.17 -4.28 -8.60
N PHE A 235 -10.88 -5.12 -9.35
CA PHE A 235 -10.47 -6.50 -9.65
C PHE A 235 -9.92 -6.53 -11.08
N GLU A 236 -8.65 -6.91 -11.29
CA GLU A 236 -8.01 -6.89 -12.62
C GLU A 236 -7.13 -8.13 -12.90
N PRO A 237 -6.91 -8.50 -14.18
CA PRO A 237 -5.97 -9.56 -14.54
C PRO A 237 -4.52 -9.20 -14.21
N ILE A 238 -3.77 -10.15 -13.64
CA ILE A 238 -2.36 -9.93 -13.26
C ILE A 238 -1.42 -10.13 -14.46
N GLY A 239 -1.62 -11.20 -15.24
CA GLY A 239 -0.65 -11.71 -16.23
C GLY A 239 -0.65 -11.10 -17.64
N PRO A 240 -1.76 -10.66 -18.25
CA PRO A 240 -1.71 -10.10 -19.60
C PRO A 240 -1.30 -8.61 -19.57
N ARG A 241 0.01 -8.40 -19.41
CA ARG A 241 0.72 -7.11 -19.47
C ARG A 241 1.77 -7.15 -20.57
N ALA A 242 2.07 -6.00 -21.19
CA ALA A 242 3.06 -5.90 -22.27
C ALA A 242 4.37 -6.64 -21.96
N ARG A 243 4.96 -6.36 -20.80
CA ARG A 243 6.26 -6.91 -20.37
C ARG A 243 6.29 -8.42 -20.19
N TYR A 244 5.16 -9.05 -19.87
CA TYR A 244 5.07 -10.50 -19.69
C TYR A 244 4.71 -11.22 -20.98
N LEU A 245 4.17 -10.51 -21.96
CA LEU A 245 3.81 -11.03 -23.28
C LEU A 245 4.93 -10.82 -24.31
N ASN A 246 5.89 -9.94 -24.05
CA ASN A 246 7.01 -9.66 -24.94
C ASN A 246 8.05 -10.82 -24.98
N LYS A 247 7.63 -11.91 -25.62
CA LYS A 247 8.39 -13.11 -25.95
C LYS A 247 7.76 -13.76 -27.19
N ASP A 248 8.48 -14.67 -27.79
CA ASP A 248 7.96 -15.50 -28.88
C ASP A 248 7.09 -16.64 -28.33
N TYR A 249 6.11 -17.04 -29.13
CA TYR A 249 5.24 -18.19 -28.89
C TYR A 249 5.12 -19.00 -30.17
N ASP A 250 5.10 -20.33 -30.03
CA ASP A 250 5.00 -21.27 -31.16
C ASP A 250 3.54 -21.38 -31.63
N TYR A 251 3.12 -20.44 -32.46
CA TYR A 251 1.81 -20.48 -33.10
C TYR A 251 1.77 -21.53 -34.24
N PRO A 252 0.58 -21.96 -34.69
CA PRO A 252 0.46 -22.90 -35.80
C PRO A 252 1.14 -22.45 -37.11
N ASP A 253 1.22 -21.14 -37.35
CA ASP A 253 1.86 -20.55 -38.53
C ASP A 253 3.39 -20.38 -38.37
N GLY A 254 3.93 -20.70 -37.19
CA GLY A 254 5.34 -20.57 -36.81
C GLY A 254 5.56 -19.71 -35.56
N PRO A 255 6.80 -19.69 -35.03
CA PRO A 255 7.15 -18.85 -33.89
C PRO A 255 7.02 -17.35 -34.22
N GLU A 256 6.31 -16.60 -33.38
CA GLU A 256 6.13 -15.15 -33.54
C GLU A 256 6.03 -14.48 -32.16
N ASN A 257 6.52 -13.24 -32.04
CA ASN A 257 6.34 -12.45 -30.82
C ASN A 257 4.85 -12.25 -30.52
N GLN A 258 4.42 -12.49 -29.28
CA GLN A 258 2.99 -12.49 -28.96
C GLN A 258 2.33 -11.11 -29.16
N LEU A 259 3.03 -10.00 -28.89
CA LEU A 259 2.47 -8.65 -29.10
C LEU A 259 2.25 -8.36 -30.59
N VAL A 260 3.21 -8.79 -31.43
CA VAL A 260 3.12 -8.68 -32.89
C VAL A 260 1.98 -9.55 -33.41
N HIS A 261 1.93 -10.82 -32.97
CA HIS A 261 0.87 -11.75 -33.36
C HIS A 261 -0.52 -11.23 -32.99
N TRP A 262 -0.70 -10.73 -31.77
CA TRP A 262 -1.98 -10.21 -31.30
C TRP A 262 -2.42 -8.95 -32.06
N THR A 263 -1.46 -8.11 -32.46
CA THR A 263 -1.74 -6.93 -33.29
C THR A 263 -2.11 -7.32 -34.71
N ARG A 264 -1.35 -8.24 -35.32
CA ARG A 264 -1.56 -8.76 -36.68
C ARG A 264 -2.90 -9.49 -36.83
N THR A 265 -3.29 -10.27 -35.82
CA THR A 265 -4.59 -10.98 -35.77
C THR A 265 -5.76 -10.08 -35.38
N GLY A 266 -5.49 -8.81 -35.06
CA GLY A 266 -6.50 -7.78 -34.86
C GLY A 266 -7.11 -7.74 -33.46
N ILE A 267 -6.61 -8.53 -32.50
CA ILE A 267 -7.13 -8.57 -31.13
C ILE A 267 -6.51 -7.50 -30.22
N LEU A 268 -5.35 -6.94 -30.58
CA LEU A 268 -4.65 -5.88 -29.84
C LEU A 268 -4.50 -4.63 -30.72
N THR A 269 -4.65 -3.45 -30.13
CA THR A 269 -4.43 -2.15 -30.78
C THR A 269 -3.53 -1.24 -29.95
N GLY A 270 -2.77 -0.36 -30.61
CA GLY A 270 -1.91 0.63 -29.96
C GLY A 270 -0.55 0.12 -29.45
N ALA A 271 -0.22 -1.16 -29.69
CA ALA A 271 1.12 -1.69 -29.43
C ALA A 271 2.13 -1.10 -30.43
N PRO A 272 3.43 -0.99 -30.06
CA PRO A 272 4.46 -0.57 -31.00
C PRO A 272 4.63 -1.62 -32.11
N ASP A 273 4.88 -1.17 -33.34
CA ASP A 273 5.12 -2.05 -34.50
C ASP A 273 6.38 -2.91 -34.31
N ASP A 274 7.40 -2.34 -33.67
CA ASP A 274 8.61 -3.05 -33.26
C ASP A 274 8.50 -3.51 -31.79
N PRO A 275 8.42 -4.83 -31.51
CA PRO A 275 8.32 -5.34 -30.15
C PRO A 275 9.55 -5.04 -29.28
N SER A 276 10.69 -4.66 -29.86
CA SER A 276 11.87 -4.20 -29.11
C SER A 276 11.62 -2.89 -28.34
N GLN A 277 10.64 -2.09 -28.78
CA GLN A 277 10.22 -0.85 -28.12
C GLN A 277 9.20 -1.08 -27.01
N ALA A 278 8.64 -2.30 -26.88
CA ALA A 278 7.79 -2.67 -25.75
C ALA A 278 8.65 -3.13 -24.56
N PRO A 279 8.23 -2.89 -23.31
CA PRO A 279 8.94 -3.40 -22.15
C PRO A 279 8.98 -4.93 -22.20
N LYS A 280 10.01 -5.52 -21.58
CA LYS A 280 10.23 -6.97 -21.52
C LYS A 280 10.71 -7.37 -20.14
N SER A 281 10.08 -8.40 -19.57
CA SER A 281 10.54 -9.02 -18.34
C SER A 281 11.55 -10.13 -18.65
N ALA A 282 12.55 -10.29 -17.81
CA ALA A 282 13.40 -11.48 -17.83
C ALA A 282 12.55 -12.75 -17.61
N ALA A 283 12.97 -13.84 -18.24
CA ALA A 283 12.41 -15.17 -18.03
C ALA A 283 13.23 -15.84 -16.92
N TRP A 284 12.70 -15.90 -15.70
CA TRP A 284 13.52 -16.14 -14.51
C TRP A 284 14.32 -17.46 -14.53
N LYS A 285 13.82 -18.49 -15.23
CA LYS A 285 14.49 -19.80 -15.42
C LYS A 285 15.54 -19.81 -16.54
N ASP A 286 15.51 -18.84 -17.45
CA ASP A 286 16.48 -18.71 -18.56
C ASP A 286 17.60 -17.76 -18.15
N GLU A 287 18.80 -18.31 -17.92
CA GLU A 287 19.98 -17.54 -17.51
C GLU A 287 20.45 -16.53 -18.56
N GLN A 288 20.07 -16.71 -19.83
CA GLN A 288 20.43 -15.80 -20.92
C GLN A 288 19.46 -14.61 -21.03
N SER A 289 18.31 -14.67 -20.34
CA SER A 289 17.27 -13.65 -20.43
C SER A 289 17.56 -12.38 -19.61
N GLY A 290 18.56 -12.41 -18.73
CA GLY A 290 18.96 -11.27 -17.90
C GLY A 290 19.90 -11.64 -16.75
N THR A 291 20.40 -10.61 -16.09
CA THR A 291 21.21 -10.72 -14.86
C THR A 291 20.46 -11.46 -13.75
N VAL A 292 21.18 -11.92 -12.71
CA VAL A 292 20.59 -12.54 -11.51
C VAL A 292 19.53 -11.61 -10.89
N ALA A 293 19.83 -10.32 -10.78
CA ALA A 293 18.90 -9.33 -10.26
C ALA A 293 17.64 -9.18 -11.11
N GLU A 294 17.76 -9.06 -12.44
CA GLU A 294 16.61 -8.94 -13.34
C GLU A 294 15.70 -10.18 -13.28
N ARG A 295 16.29 -11.38 -13.22
CA ARG A 295 15.55 -12.64 -13.10
C ARG A 295 14.86 -12.78 -11.73
N ALA A 296 15.56 -12.47 -10.64
CA ALA A 296 14.99 -12.47 -9.29
C ALA A 296 13.83 -11.49 -9.17
N ARG A 297 13.99 -10.27 -9.71
CA ARG A 297 12.93 -9.25 -9.73
C ARG A 297 11.75 -9.63 -10.62
N ALA A 298 11.98 -10.30 -11.75
CA ALA A 298 10.89 -10.84 -12.56
C ALA A 298 10.08 -11.91 -11.82
N TRP A 299 10.75 -12.80 -11.07
CA TRP A 299 10.07 -13.80 -10.25
C TRP A 299 9.29 -13.16 -9.09
N LEU A 300 9.89 -12.22 -8.37
CA LEU A 300 9.22 -11.48 -7.28
C LEU A 300 8.02 -10.67 -7.79
N GLU A 301 8.14 -10.06 -8.97
CA GLU A 301 7.05 -9.26 -9.53
C GLU A 301 5.80 -10.11 -9.78
N ILE A 302 5.94 -11.22 -10.53
CA ILE A 302 4.79 -12.04 -10.89
C ILE A 302 4.19 -12.79 -9.69
N ASN A 303 5.03 -13.14 -8.70
CA ASN A 303 4.60 -13.91 -7.52
C ASN A 303 4.14 -13.05 -6.35
N CYS A 304 4.62 -11.82 -6.20
CA CYS A 304 4.45 -11.05 -4.97
C CYS A 304 3.96 -9.61 -5.17
N ALA A 305 4.30 -8.94 -6.28
CA ALA A 305 4.06 -7.50 -6.41
C ALA A 305 2.58 -7.08 -6.51
N HIS A 306 1.69 -7.99 -6.91
CA HIS A 306 0.26 -7.74 -6.87
C HIS A 306 -0.25 -7.52 -5.43
N CYS A 307 0.41 -8.12 -4.43
CA CYS A 307 0.19 -7.84 -3.01
C CYS A 307 1.07 -6.69 -2.51
N HIS A 308 2.37 -6.76 -2.84
CA HIS A 308 3.42 -5.85 -2.40
C HIS A 308 3.65 -4.74 -3.43
N SER A 309 2.72 -3.79 -3.47
CA SER A 309 2.76 -2.56 -4.29
C SER A 309 2.01 -1.43 -3.57
N SER A 310 2.07 -0.21 -4.10
CA SER A 310 1.39 0.97 -3.53
C SER A 310 -0.13 0.80 -3.41
N THR A 311 -0.73 -0.02 -4.28
CA THR A 311 -2.19 -0.23 -4.35
C THR A 311 -2.61 -1.63 -3.93
N GLY A 312 -1.66 -2.53 -3.67
CA GLY A 312 -1.92 -3.91 -3.26
C GLY A 312 -2.41 -4.05 -1.81
N PRO A 313 -2.95 -5.23 -1.44
CA PRO A 313 -3.38 -5.53 -0.07
C PRO A 313 -2.26 -5.42 0.98
N ALA A 314 -1.00 -5.62 0.62
CA ALA A 314 0.14 -5.53 1.53
C ALA A 314 0.86 -4.17 1.49
N ARG A 315 0.23 -3.12 0.90
CA ARG A 315 0.83 -1.77 0.78
C ARG A 315 1.31 -1.17 2.11
N ASN A 316 0.60 -1.47 3.20
CA ASN A 316 0.95 -1.01 4.54
C ASN A 316 2.25 -1.62 5.09
N SER A 317 2.75 -2.70 4.49
CA SER A 317 4.06 -3.25 4.82
C SER A 317 5.21 -2.33 4.39
N GLY A 318 4.96 -1.42 3.43
CA GLY A 318 5.97 -0.58 2.79
C GLY A 318 6.94 -1.34 1.88
N LEU A 319 6.76 -2.65 1.70
CA LEU A 319 7.60 -3.52 0.88
C LEU A 319 6.96 -3.63 -0.51
N HIS A 320 7.63 -3.11 -1.53
CA HIS A 320 7.14 -2.98 -2.91
C HIS A 320 8.03 -3.78 -3.87
N LEU A 321 7.43 -4.74 -4.59
CA LEU A 321 8.16 -5.77 -5.35
C LEU A 321 7.97 -5.70 -6.87
N LEU A 322 7.34 -4.66 -7.40
CA LEU A 322 7.34 -4.40 -8.84
C LEU A 322 8.80 -4.23 -9.32
N ALA A 323 9.22 -4.83 -10.44
CA ALA A 323 10.60 -4.75 -10.91
C ALA A 323 11.05 -3.33 -11.26
N SER A 324 10.10 -2.40 -11.49
CA SER A 324 10.37 -0.98 -11.68
C SER A 324 10.72 -0.22 -10.40
N VAL A 325 10.56 -0.82 -9.21
CA VAL A 325 10.93 -0.18 -7.94
C VAL A 325 12.45 -0.23 -7.79
N THR A 326 13.05 0.96 -7.76
CA THR A 326 14.50 1.17 -7.66
C THR A 326 14.95 1.69 -6.29
N ASP A 327 14.03 2.19 -5.47
CA ASP A 327 14.32 2.58 -4.09
C ASP A 327 14.70 1.33 -3.27
N PRO A 328 15.95 1.24 -2.75
CA PRO A 328 16.39 0.05 -2.02
C PRO A 328 15.58 -0.20 -0.74
N TYR A 329 15.14 0.85 -0.04
CA TYR A 329 14.36 0.70 1.18
C TYR A 329 12.97 0.13 0.87
N LYS A 330 12.27 0.67 -0.14
CA LYS A 330 10.97 0.11 -0.59
C LYS A 330 11.11 -1.32 -1.09
N LEU A 331 12.26 -1.68 -1.66
CA LEU A 331 12.57 -3.05 -2.06
C LEU A 331 12.81 -4.00 -0.88
N GLY A 332 13.08 -3.48 0.32
CA GLY A 332 13.30 -4.26 1.53
C GLY A 332 14.72 -4.19 2.09
N VAL A 333 15.65 -3.49 1.45
CA VAL A 333 17.06 -3.40 1.89
C VAL A 333 17.15 -2.67 3.24
N TYR A 334 17.60 -3.40 4.26
CA TYR A 334 17.63 -2.95 5.66
C TYR A 334 16.31 -2.35 6.15
N LYS A 335 15.20 -2.76 5.55
CA LYS A 335 13.87 -2.33 5.94
C LYS A 335 13.36 -3.26 7.03
N THR A 336 12.88 -2.72 8.14
CA THR A 336 12.24 -3.55 9.15
C THR A 336 10.79 -3.89 8.75
N PRO A 337 10.29 -5.05 9.18
CA PRO A 337 8.89 -5.40 8.97
C PRO A 337 7.99 -4.57 9.90
N VAL A 338 6.87 -4.07 9.39
CA VAL A 338 5.88 -3.34 10.22
C VAL A 338 5.16 -4.28 11.19
N ALA A 339 4.75 -5.46 10.71
CA ALA A 339 4.02 -6.45 11.50
C ALA A 339 4.22 -7.87 10.94
N ALA A 340 5.44 -8.41 10.98
CA ALA A 340 5.72 -9.77 10.50
C ALA A 340 5.46 -10.87 11.55
N GLY A 341 5.48 -10.55 12.85
CA GLY A 341 5.29 -11.54 13.91
C GLY A 341 6.23 -12.75 13.75
N ARG A 342 5.68 -13.97 13.78
CA ARG A 342 6.44 -15.21 13.53
C ARG A 342 7.04 -15.27 12.12
N GLY A 343 6.45 -14.55 11.16
CA GLY A 343 6.95 -14.46 9.80
C GLY A 343 8.30 -13.77 9.67
N SER A 344 8.82 -13.10 10.70
CA SER A 344 10.20 -12.58 10.64
C SER A 344 11.27 -13.66 10.79
N GLY A 345 10.92 -14.83 11.34
CA GLY A 345 11.92 -15.86 11.66
C GLY A 345 12.94 -15.43 12.72
N GLY A 346 12.70 -14.32 13.43
CA GLY A 346 13.68 -13.68 14.33
C GLY A 346 14.66 -12.75 13.62
N HIS A 347 14.59 -12.62 12.29
CA HIS A 347 15.41 -11.69 11.53
C HIS A 347 14.91 -10.25 11.66
N LYS A 348 15.83 -9.30 11.52
CA LYS A 348 15.58 -7.86 11.75
C LYS A 348 15.09 -7.14 10.49
N TYR A 349 15.53 -7.56 9.31
CA TYR A 349 15.33 -6.83 8.06
C TYR A 349 14.76 -7.70 6.94
N ASP A 350 13.95 -7.09 6.08
CA ASP A 350 13.33 -7.72 4.91
C ASP A 350 14.42 -8.33 4.00
N ILE A 351 15.48 -7.56 3.70
CA ILE A 351 16.68 -7.98 2.96
C ILE A 351 17.94 -7.40 3.64
N VAL A 352 18.96 -8.25 3.82
CA VAL A 352 20.31 -7.88 4.22
C VAL A 352 21.26 -8.18 3.06
N PRO A 353 21.74 -7.15 2.31
CA PRO A 353 22.65 -7.35 1.19
C PRO A 353 23.90 -8.16 1.58
N GLY A 354 24.24 -9.16 0.78
CA GLY A 354 25.35 -10.08 1.05
C GLY A 354 25.06 -11.17 2.09
N HIS A 355 23.95 -11.10 2.83
CA HIS A 355 23.60 -12.02 3.92
C HIS A 355 22.19 -12.61 3.75
N PRO A 356 22.00 -13.54 2.78
CA PRO A 356 20.69 -14.15 2.49
C PRO A 356 20.05 -14.82 3.70
N ASP A 357 20.84 -15.53 4.51
CA ASP A 357 20.34 -16.25 5.70
C ASP A 357 19.90 -15.33 6.85
N GLU A 358 20.23 -14.03 6.78
CA GLU A 358 19.78 -13.01 7.74
C GLU A 358 18.53 -12.25 7.26
N SER A 359 18.02 -12.58 6.06
CA SER A 359 16.94 -11.86 5.39
C SER A 359 15.59 -12.52 5.63
N ILE A 360 14.61 -11.74 6.13
CA ILE A 360 13.22 -12.21 6.31
C ILE A 360 12.65 -12.72 4.99
N MET A 361 12.94 -12.07 3.87
CA MET A 361 12.42 -12.47 2.55
C MET A 361 12.72 -13.93 2.26
N LEU A 362 13.99 -14.35 2.37
CA LEU A 362 14.38 -15.71 2.06
C LEU A 362 13.78 -16.71 3.05
N PHE A 363 13.78 -16.39 4.35
CA PHE A 363 13.12 -17.19 5.38
C PHE A 363 11.65 -17.47 5.05
N ARG A 364 10.88 -16.44 4.66
CA ARG A 364 9.46 -16.59 4.33
C ARG A 364 9.21 -17.34 3.03
N LEU A 365 10.11 -17.26 2.06
CA LEU A 365 10.05 -18.07 0.84
C LEU A 365 10.22 -19.56 1.14
N MET A 366 11.12 -19.91 2.07
CA MET A 366 11.38 -21.31 2.47
C MET A 366 10.34 -21.87 3.45
N ALA A 367 9.59 -21.02 4.15
CA ALA A 367 8.53 -21.47 5.04
C ALA A 367 7.29 -21.99 4.27
N THR A 368 6.62 -23.02 4.80
CA THR A 368 5.36 -23.57 4.25
C THR A 368 4.16 -23.37 5.17
N HIS A 369 4.38 -23.02 6.44
CA HIS A 369 3.30 -22.75 7.39
C HIS A 369 2.63 -21.40 7.07
N PRO A 370 1.30 -21.30 6.91
CA PRO A 370 0.62 -20.09 6.41
C PRO A 370 0.95 -18.78 7.16
N GLY A 371 1.12 -18.84 8.49
CA GLY A 371 1.50 -17.67 9.31
C GLY A 371 2.97 -17.22 9.19
N MET A 372 3.78 -17.90 8.37
CA MET A 372 5.20 -17.58 8.13
C MET A 372 5.50 -17.49 6.63
N ALA A 373 4.94 -18.41 5.85
CA ALA A 373 5.10 -18.52 4.41
C ALA A 373 4.70 -17.23 3.66
N MET A 374 5.44 -16.93 2.59
CA MET A 374 5.00 -16.00 1.55
C MET A 374 5.06 -16.66 0.17
N PRO A 375 3.99 -16.58 -0.65
CA PRO A 375 2.64 -16.14 -0.27
C PRO A 375 2.01 -17.03 0.82
N GLU A 376 1.09 -16.47 1.61
CA GLU A 376 0.41 -17.18 2.72
C GLU A 376 -0.59 -18.25 2.24
N PHE A 377 -0.89 -18.27 0.95
CA PHE A 377 -1.85 -19.16 0.31
C PHE A 377 -1.49 -19.38 -1.17
N GLY A 378 -2.06 -20.42 -1.79
CA GLY A 378 -1.81 -20.74 -3.21
C GLY A 378 -0.52 -21.52 -3.47
N ARG A 379 0.20 -21.89 -2.40
CA ARG A 379 1.28 -22.89 -2.39
C ARG A 379 1.29 -23.67 -1.08
N SER A 380 1.70 -24.92 -1.14
CA SER A 380 2.06 -25.78 -0.01
C SER A 380 3.52 -26.24 -0.06
N LEU A 381 4.18 -26.07 -1.21
CA LEU A 381 5.57 -26.45 -1.44
C LEU A 381 6.50 -25.24 -1.46
N VAL A 382 7.80 -25.54 -1.39
CA VAL A 382 8.89 -24.61 -1.67
C VAL A 382 9.35 -24.86 -3.11
N GLU A 383 9.60 -23.80 -3.88
CA GLU A 383 10.24 -23.90 -5.20
C GLU A 383 11.74 -23.69 -5.03
N ASP A 384 12.50 -24.79 -4.95
CA ASP A 384 13.94 -24.79 -4.65
C ASP A 384 14.73 -23.89 -5.60
N GLU A 385 14.35 -23.89 -6.88
CA GLU A 385 15.00 -23.09 -7.92
C GLU A 385 14.79 -21.58 -7.71
N SER A 386 13.61 -21.19 -7.23
CA SER A 386 13.34 -19.80 -6.88
C SER A 386 14.10 -19.37 -5.63
N VAL A 387 14.18 -20.24 -4.62
CA VAL A 387 14.93 -20.00 -3.39
C VAL A 387 16.40 -19.82 -3.71
N ALA A 388 16.98 -20.68 -4.56
CA ALA A 388 18.35 -20.56 -5.02
C ALA A 388 18.61 -19.24 -5.77
N LEU A 389 17.68 -18.83 -6.65
CA LEU A 389 17.80 -17.57 -7.39
C LEU A 389 17.74 -16.35 -6.44
N ILE A 390 16.78 -16.33 -5.50
CA ILE A 390 16.64 -15.21 -4.55
C ILE A 390 17.80 -15.19 -3.54
N HIS A 391 18.26 -16.34 -3.07
CA HIS A 391 19.46 -16.45 -2.24
C HIS A 391 20.66 -15.83 -2.95
N ARG A 392 20.96 -16.30 -4.17
CA ARG A 392 22.08 -15.79 -4.98
C ARG A 392 21.94 -14.30 -5.26
N TRP A 393 20.72 -13.84 -5.55
CA TRP A 393 20.47 -12.41 -5.75
C TRP A 393 20.84 -11.58 -4.53
N ILE A 394 20.41 -11.99 -3.33
CA ILE A 394 20.74 -11.29 -2.07
C ILE A 394 22.24 -11.38 -1.77
N GLU A 395 22.87 -12.53 -1.99
CA GLU A 395 24.31 -12.74 -1.83
C GLU A 395 25.14 -11.82 -2.74
N GLU A 396 24.74 -11.63 -3.99
CA GLU A 396 25.41 -10.74 -4.95
C GLU A 396 25.06 -9.25 -4.74
N MET A 397 24.07 -8.91 -3.90
CA MET A 397 23.70 -7.52 -3.64
C MET A 397 24.84 -6.76 -2.98
N GLN A 398 25.16 -5.60 -3.55
CA GLN A 398 25.98 -4.61 -2.88
C GLN A 398 25.13 -3.82 -1.90
N VAL A 399 25.74 -3.45 -0.77
CA VAL A 399 25.13 -2.46 0.13
C VAL A 399 25.03 -1.14 -0.64
N PRO A 400 23.82 -0.57 -0.82
CA PRO A 400 23.68 0.70 -1.52
C PRO A 400 24.44 1.82 -0.79
N GLU A 401 24.91 2.82 -1.54
CA GLU A 401 25.58 3.98 -0.96
C GLU A 401 24.64 4.70 0.03
N GLY A 402 25.12 5.02 1.23
CA GLY A 402 24.30 5.58 2.31
C GLY A 402 23.37 4.57 3.03
N PHE A 403 23.45 3.28 2.71
CA PHE A 403 22.69 2.20 3.36
C PHE A 403 23.52 1.31 4.28
N ASP A 404 24.81 1.61 4.48
CA ASP A 404 25.63 0.89 5.44
C ASP A 404 25.20 1.20 6.89
N VAL A 405 24.44 0.26 7.47
CA VAL A 405 23.99 0.28 8.87
C VAL A 405 24.94 -0.47 9.80
N SER A 406 26.10 -0.95 9.33
CA SER A 406 27.11 -1.58 10.19
C SER A 406 27.69 -0.60 11.21
N ASN A 407 27.78 0.68 10.82
CA ASN A 407 28.02 1.83 11.70
C ASN A 407 26.71 2.52 12.11
N GLY A 408 25.59 1.80 12.01
CA GLY A 408 24.31 2.21 12.55
C GLY A 408 24.44 2.44 14.03
N ILE A 409 23.55 3.26 14.53
CA ILE A 409 23.63 3.88 15.84
C ILE A 409 23.57 2.78 16.97
N GLY A 410 23.19 1.53 16.67
CA GLY A 410 23.26 0.37 17.57
C GLY A 410 21.94 0.10 18.28
N GLU A 411 21.83 -0.97 19.08
CA GLU A 411 20.65 -1.21 19.91
C GLU A 411 20.69 -0.29 21.14
N PHE A 412 19.96 0.83 21.07
CA PHE A 412 19.88 1.85 22.12
C PHE A 412 18.91 1.53 23.25
N GLU A 413 18.51 0.26 23.41
CA GLU A 413 17.50 -0.10 24.41
C GLU A 413 17.89 0.34 25.83
N THR A 414 19.18 0.64 26.09
CA THR A 414 19.66 1.26 27.32
C THR A 414 20.86 2.21 27.11
N LEU A 415 20.64 3.51 26.88
CA LEU A 415 21.71 4.53 27.03
C LEU A 415 21.92 4.86 28.50
N THR A 416 23.18 4.87 28.95
CA THR A 416 23.53 5.52 30.23
C THR A 416 23.51 7.05 30.06
N ASP A 417 23.37 7.79 31.16
CA ASP A 417 23.44 9.26 31.15
C ASP A 417 24.77 9.77 30.51
N GLU A 418 25.86 9.01 30.68
CA GLU A 418 27.17 9.31 30.10
C GLU A 418 27.17 9.13 28.58
N GLN A 419 26.65 8.00 28.07
CA GLN A 419 26.54 7.76 26.63
C GLN A 419 25.58 8.74 25.95
N LEU A 420 24.50 9.14 26.65
CA LEU A 420 23.58 10.17 26.17
C LEU A 420 24.28 11.53 26.05
N ALA A 421 25.11 11.90 27.04
CA ALA A 421 25.87 13.14 27.02
C ALA A 421 26.95 13.15 25.91
N GLU A 422 27.68 12.05 25.72
CA GLU A 422 28.64 11.89 24.62
C GLU A 422 27.96 12.04 23.25
N PHE A 423 26.80 11.40 23.07
CA PHE A 423 26.07 11.50 21.82
C PHE A 423 25.49 12.90 21.58
N ALA A 424 24.99 13.55 22.64
CA ALA A 424 24.56 14.95 22.57
C ALA A 424 25.72 15.89 22.17
N GLN A 425 26.94 15.62 22.65
CA GLN A 425 28.14 16.37 22.25
C GLN A 425 28.48 16.13 20.78
N GLU A 426 28.41 14.88 20.31
CA GLU A 426 28.63 14.54 18.90
C GLU A 426 27.64 15.27 17.98
N VAL A 427 26.34 15.32 18.34
CA VAL A 427 25.33 16.11 17.62
C VAL A 427 25.70 17.59 17.58
N ALA A 428 26.19 18.14 18.68
CA ALA A 428 26.53 19.56 18.76
C ALA A 428 27.77 19.91 17.93
N GLU A 429 28.78 19.04 17.87
CA GLU A 429 30.08 19.30 17.25
C GLU A 429 30.19 18.84 15.79
N GLN A 430 29.50 17.75 15.43
CA GLN A 430 29.67 17.05 14.15
C GLN A 430 28.41 17.03 13.29
N GLY A 431 27.27 17.51 13.80
CA GLY A 431 26.02 17.51 13.07
C GLY A 431 25.93 18.58 12.00
N ASP A 432 25.47 18.20 10.81
CA ASP A 432 25.08 19.09 9.72
C ASP A 432 23.56 19.23 9.67
N ALA A 433 23.06 20.41 10.06
CA ALA A 433 21.62 20.68 10.10
C ALA A 433 20.97 20.72 8.71
N ALA A 434 21.70 21.15 7.66
CA ALA A 434 21.16 21.20 6.31
C ALA A 434 20.93 19.78 5.79
N ARG A 435 21.94 18.89 5.95
CA ARG A 435 21.79 17.46 5.66
C ARG A 435 20.70 16.81 6.52
N GLY A 436 20.58 17.20 7.79
CA GLY A 436 19.52 16.75 8.69
C GLY A 436 18.10 17.06 8.17
N GLU A 437 17.89 18.25 7.63
CA GLU A 437 16.63 18.62 6.97
C GLU A 437 16.34 17.73 5.75
N GLU A 438 17.37 17.39 4.96
CA GLU A 438 17.19 16.47 3.84
C GLU A 438 16.76 15.08 4.32
N ILE A 439 17.40 14.58 5.38
CA ILE A 439 17.09 13.28 6.00
C ILE A 439 15.66 13.23 6.52
N PHE A 440 15.17 14.31 7.15
CA PHE A 440 13.79 14.43 7.59
C PHE A 440 12.78 14.19 6.44
N HIS A 441 13.12 14.66 5.23
CA HIS A 441 12.30 14.53 4.02
C HIS A 441 12.56 13.24 3.23
N ARG A 442 13.54 12.40 3.62
CA ARG A 442 13.80 11.13 2.93
C ARG A 442 12.66 10.13 3.17
N GLN A 443 12.26 9.44 2.10
CA GLN A 443 11.22 8.40 2.17
C GLN A 443 11.58 7.22 3.07
N ARG A 444 12.88 6.99 3.30
CA ARG A 444 13.35 5.93 4.21
C ARG A 444 12.92 6.17 5.66
N VAL A 445 12.93 7.43 6.10
CA VAL A 445 12.61 7.81 7.48
C VAL A 445 11.17 8.28 7.59
N ASN A 446 10.63 8.90 6.51
CA ASN A 446 9.24 9.35 6.41
C ASN A 446 8.78 10.18 7.61
N CYS A 447 9.67 10.99 8.21
CA CYS A 447 9.30 11.80 9.38
C CYS A 447 8.12 12.72 9.04
N PHE A 448 8.12 13.32 7.84
CA PHE A 448 7.04 14.16 7.32
C PHE A 448 5.69 13.45 7.15
N LYS A 449 5.66 12.12 7.04
CA LYS A 449 4.40 11.34 6.98
C LYS A 449 3.67 11.35 8.30
N CYS A 450 4.36 11.61 9.41
CA CYS A 450 3.72 11.71 10.71
C CYS A 450 3.78 13.14 11.25
N HIS A 451 4.95 13.76 11.18
CA HIS A 451 5.21 15.06 11.78
C HIS A 451 5.00 16.22 10.81
N THR A 452 4.46 17.32 11.33
CA THR A 452 4.36 18.58 10.59
C THR A 452 5.48 19.54 10.96
N ILE A 453 5.96 20.31 9.99
CA ILE A 453 6.82 21.49 10.19
C ILE A 453 6.14 22.68 9.51
N GLY A 454 5.60 23.61 10.30
CA GLY A 454 4.97 24.82 9.75
C GLY A 454 3.80 24.52 8.81
N GLY A 455 3.04 23.46 9.08
CA GLY A 455 1.95 22.98 8.23
C GLY A 455 2.37 22.01 7.11
N ALA A 456 3.66 21.73 6.94
CA ALA A 456 4.16 20.74 5.99
C ALA A 456 4.25 19.34 6.64
N GLY A 457 3.34 18.41 6.29
CA GLY A 457 3.28 17.02 6.78
C GLY A 457 1.84 16.51 6.95
N GLU A 458 1.63 15.24 7.34
CA GLU A 458 0.27 14.64 7.44
C GLU A 458 -0.36 14.67 8.87
N GLY A 459 0.43 15.02 9.90
CA GLY A 459 -0.08 15.29 11.25
C GLY A 459 -0.63 14.07 11.99
N PHE A 460 0.00 12.91 11.85
CA PHE A 460 -0.22 11.74 12.73
C PHE A 460 0.65 11.76 13.98
N GLY A 461 1.72 12.55 13.99
CA GLY A 461 2.57 12.85 15.12
C GLY A 461 2.50 14.34 15.49
N PRO A 462 3.12 14.75 16.59
CA PRO A 462 3.15 16.14 17.02
C PRO A 462 3.85 17.05 15.99
N ASP A 463 3.37 18.30 15.89
CA ASP A 463 4.08 19.37 15.17
C ASP A 463 5.42 19.67 15.85
N LEU A 464 6.50 19.65 15.07
CA LEU A 464 7.87 19.76 15.58
C LEU A 464 8.33 21.19 15.83
N LEU A 465 7.53 22.21 15.47
CA LEU A 465 7.81 23.61 15.85
C LEU A 465 7.47 23.92 17.31
N LYS A 466 6.81 23.00 18.03
CA LYS A 466 6.49 23.22 19.44
C LYS A 466 7.79 23.27 20.27
N PRO A 467 7.97 24.26 21.16
CA PRO A 467 9.16 24.35 22.01
C PRO A 467 9.34 23.10 22.86
N LEU A 468 10.52 22.49 22.78
CA LEU A 468 10.88 21.24 23.48
C LEU A 468 11.40 21.48 24.92
N GLY A 469 11.49 22.74 25.36
CA GLY A 469 11.99 23.12 26.69
C GLY A 469 13.51 22.97 26.87
N ASP A 470 13.99 23.08 28.11
CA ASP A 470 15.42 23.23 28.47
C ASP A 470 16.28 21.95 28.33
N GLN A 471 15.68 20.78 28.04
CA GLN A 471 16.39 19.51 27.79
C GLN A 471 16.09 18.93 26.40
N SER A 472 15.88 19.81 25.42
CA SER A 472 15.37 19.48 24.08
C SER A 472 16.16 18.36 23.39
N LEU A 473 17.49 18.38 23.42
CA LEU A 473 18.31 17.38 22.71
C LEU A 473 18.24 15.98 23.34
N ASN A 474 18.36 15.87 24.67
CA ASN A 474 18.23 14.57 25.35
C ASN A 474 16.83 13.97 25.15
N TYR A 475 15.80 14.80 25.24
CA TYR A 475 14.43 14.39 24.94
C TYR A 475 14.28 13.93 23.48
N LEU A 476 14.84 14.66 22.52
CA LEU A 476 14.80 14.27 21.10
C LEU A 476 15.52 12.95 20.84
N ILE A 477 16.70 12.76 21.44
CA ILE A 477 17.45 11.50 21.35
C ILE A 477 16.59 10.35 21.89
N GLU A 478 16.03 10.49 23.09
CA GLU A 478 15.19 9.45 23.67
C GLU A 478 13.91 9.21 22.86
N ALA A 479 13.25 10.26 22.35
CA ALA A 479 12.04 10.11 21.55
C ALA A 479 12.31 9.41 20.21
N LEU A 480 13.43 9.71 19.54
CA LEU A 480 13.85 9.07 18.30
C LEU A 480 14.27 7.61 18.49
N LEU A 481 14.98 7.31 19.58
CA LEU A 481 15.55 5.99 19.84
C LEU A 481 14.60 5.05 20.58
N LEU A 482 13.75 5.60 21.45
CA LEU A 482 12.86 4.88 22.36
C LEU A 482 11.42 5.45 22.31
N PRO A 483 10.75 5.44 21.15
CA PRO A 483 9.43 6.09 20.99
C PRO A 483 8.31 5.48 21.85
N ASN A 484 8.50 4.26 22.37
CA ASN A 484 7.58 3.60 23.29
C ASN A 484 7.81 3.96 24.77
N LYS A 485 8.91 4.65 25.11
CA LYS A 485 9.22 5.04 26.49
C LYS A 485 8.21 6.04 27.04
N ALA A 486 7.77 6.97 26.20
CA ALA A 486 6.74 7.95 26.53
C ALA A 486 6.00 8.39 25.25
N ILE A 487 4.70 8.11 25.17
CA ILE A 487 3.85 8.59 24.06
C ILE A 487 3.30 9.97 24.45
N PRO A 488 3.46 11.01 23.61
CA PRO A 488 2.92 12.34 23.90
C PRO A 488 1.40 12.34 24.05
N LYS A 489 0.89 13.21 24.94
CA LYS A 489 -0.55 13.38 25.14
C LYS A 489 -1.26 13.84 23.85
N GLY A 490 -2.39 13.22 23.52
CA GLY A 490 -3.13 13.40 22.27
C GLY A 490 -2.67 12.49 21.14
N PHE A 491 -1.66 11.64 21.37
CA PHE A 491 -1.12 10.67 20.42
C PHE A 491 -1.14 9.24 20.97
N GLU A 492 -1.82 9.02 22.10
CA GLU A 492 -1.99 7.71 22.71
C GLU A 492 -2.74 6.77 21.77
N THR A 493 -2.20 5.58 21.58
CA THR A 493 -2.80 4.54 20.75
C THR A 493 -3.52 3.52 21.62
N VAL A 494 -4.55 2.91 21.06
CA VAL A 494 -5.28 1.80 21.67
C VAL A 494 -5.53 0.70 20.65
N ASN A 495 -5.55 -0.54 21.15
CA ASN A 495 -6.02 -1.71 20.40
C ASN A 495 -7.39 -2.10 20.95
N VAL A 496 -8.39 -2.18 20.08
CA VAL A 496 -9.78 -2.46 20.41
C VAL A 496 -10.24 -3.68 19.65
N VAL A 497 -10.82 -4.64 20.36
CA VAL A 497 -11.54 -5.78 19.78
C VAL A 497 -13.02 -5.61 20.08
N THR A 498 -13.85 -5.74 19.06
CA THR A 498 -15.30 -5.64 19.20
C THR A 498 -15.94 -7.02 19.40
N ASP A 499 -17.16 -7.04 19.95
CA ASP A 499 -17.99 -8.23 20.11
C ASP A 499 -18.32 -8.95 18.78
N SER A 500 -18.18 -8.25 17.66
CA SER A 500 -18.29 -8.80 16.30
C SER A 500 -17.01 -9.49 15.79
N GLY A 501 -15.93 -9.42 16.56
CA GLY A 501 -14.60 -9.96 16.22
C GLY A 501 -13.72 -9.02 15.40
N GLU A 502 -14.16 -7.79 15.11
CA GLU A 502 -13.33 -6.79 14.42
C GLU A 502 -12.27 -6.21 15.37
N THR A 503 -11.06 -5.97 14.85
CA THR A 503 -9.96 -5.37 15.59
C THR A 503 -9.55 -4.03 14.99
N TYR A 504 -9.39 -3.03 15.84
CA TYR A 504 -9.00 -1.66 15.49
C TYR A 504 -7.74 -1.27 16.27
N ALA A 505 -6.83 -0.54 15.64
CA ALA A 505 -5.62 0.00 16.27
C ALA A 505 -5.40 1.43 15.77
N GLY A 506 -5.33 2.42 16.67
CA GLY A 506 -5.19 3.81 16.25
C GLY A 506 -5.07 4.81 17.40
N ILE A 507 -4.82 6.07 17.03
CA ILE A 507 -4.76 7.22 17.95
C ILE A 507 -6.16 7.54 18.45
N VAL A 508 -6.31 7.79 19.74
CA VAL A 508 -7.57 8.30 20.30
C VAL A 508 -7.72 9.78 19.94
N LEU A 509 -8.67 10.11 19.06
CA LEU A 509 -9.01 11.49 18.72
C LEU A 509 -9.98 12.10 19.74
N GLU A 510 -11.00 11.32 20.10
CA GLU A 510 -12.06 11.71 21.00
C GLU A 510 -12.59 10.46 21.72
N GLU A 511 -12.96 10.62 22.99
CA GLU A 511 -13.64 9.58 23.77
C GLU A 511 -14.72 10.29 24.60
N ASN A 512 -15.99 9.87 24.43
CA ASN A 512 -17.13 10.37 25.20
C ASN A 512 -17.91 9.19 25.79
N ASP A 513 -18.95 9.45 26.59
CA ASP A 513 -19.67 8.38 27.31
C ASP A 513 -20.30 7.30 26.40
N SER A 514 -20.45 7.55 25.09
CA SER A 514 -21.11 6.67 24.14
C SER A 514 -20.18 5.99 23.14
N GLU A 515 -19.11 6.67 22.71
CA GLU A 515 -18.25 6.19 21.63
C GLU A 515 -16.77 6.59 21.83
N LEU A 516 -15.91 5.74 21.27
CA LEU A 516 -14.49 5.95 21.08
C LEU A 516 -14.22 6.28 19.61
N VAL A 517 -13.54 7.39 19.35
CA VAL A 517 -13.15 7.83 18.02
C VAL A 517 -11.66 7.64 17.83
N LEU A 518 -11.29 6.78 16.88
CA LEU A 518 -9.91 6.48 16.53
C LEU A 518 -9.52 7.06 15.17
N ARG A 519 -8.24 7.36 15.00
CA ARG A 519 -7.61 7.58 13.69
C ARG A 519 -6.49 6.58 13.50
N ASP A 520 -6.52 5.86 12.38
CA ASP A 520 -5.42 4.98 11.96
C ASP A 520 -4.75 5.56 10.70
N LEU A 521 -3.65 4.96 10.25
CA LEU A 521 -2.89 5.43 9.06
C LEU A 521 -3.67 5.31 7.74
N THR A 522 -4.82 4.64 7.73
CA THR A 522 -5.59 4.30 6.54
C THR A 522 -6.96 4.98 6.47
N ARG A 523 -7.51 5.39 7.62
CA ARG A 523 -8.83 5.99 7.75
C ARG A 523 -8.75 7.26 8.58
N PRO A 524 -9.37 8.34 8.10
CA PRO A 524 -9.35 9.61 8.83
C PRO A 524 -10.08 9.51 10.17
N GLU A 525 -11.10 8.65 10.28
CA GLU A 525 -11.90 8.51 11.49
C GLU A 525 -12.60 7.13 11.58
N ILE A 526 -12.59 6.53 12.75
CA ILE A 526 -13.25 5.25 13.08
C ILE A 526 -14.02 5.47 14.39
N ARG A 527 -15.35 5.38 14.33
CA ARG A 527 -16.22 5.52 15.50
C ARG A 527 -16.65 4.15 16.00
N ILE A 528 -16.35 3.86 17.26
CA ILE A 528 -16.62 2.57 17.90
C ILE A 528 -17.51 2.81 19.13
N PRO A 529 -18.78 2.36 19.13
CA PRO A 529 -19.63 2.45 20.31
C PRO A 529 -19.00 1.69 21.49
N HIS A 530 -18.98 2.28 22.69
CA HIS A 530 -18.42 1.62 23.88
C HIS A 530 -19.08 0.27 24.17
N SER A 531 -20.38 0.15 23.89
CA SER A 531 -21.14 -1.09 24.06
C SER A 531 -20.67 -2.24 23.17
N SER A 532 -19.96 -1.95 22.07
CA SER A 532 -19.44 -2.96 21.15
C SER A 532 -18.01 -3.40 21.49
N ILE A 533 -17.33 -2.73 22.43
CA ILE A 533 -15.94 -3.02 22.79
C ILE A 533 -15.90 -4.22 23.75
N GLU A 534 -15.34 -5.33 23.27
CA GLU A 534 -15.10 -6.53 24.07
C GLU A 534 -13.77 -6.42 24.83
N GLN A 535 -12.71 -5.96 24.15
CA GLN A 535 -11.38 -5.79 24.75
C GLN A 535 -10.75 -4.47 24.32
N ARG A 536 -10.06 -3.83 25.26
CA ARG A 536 -9.23 -2.64 25.00
C ARG A 536 -7.89 -2.80 25.70
N ASN A 537 -6.82 -2.61 24.95
CA ASN A 537 -5.46 -2.58 25.47
C ASN A 537 -4.78 -1.28 25.04
N ALA A 538 -3.83 -0.81 25.85
CA ALA A 538 -2.92 0.24 25.41
C ALA A 538 -2.16 -0.23 24.16
N GLY A 539 -2.03 0.64 23.17
CA GLY A 539 -1.22 0.41 21.99
C GLY A 539 0.24 0.80 22.20
N VAL A 540 1.04 0.56 21.18
CA VAL A 540 2.42 1.06 21.06
C VAL A 540 2.44 2.38 20.29
N SER A 541 3.49 3.16 20.41
CA SER A 541 3.67 4.38 19.63
C SER A 541 3.53 4.11 18.13
N LEU A 542 2.85 4.99 17.40
CA LEU A 542 2.85 4.92 15.93
C LEU A 542 4.21 5.30 15.34
N MET A 543 5.04 6.00 16.10
CA MET A 543 6.42 6.25 15.71
C MET A 543 7.20 4.93 15.77
N PRO A 544 7.78 4.46 14.66
CA PRO A 544 8.44 3.16 14.61
C PRO A 544 9.60 3.10 15.61
N ALA A 545 9.69 2.01 16.40
CA ALA A 545 10.80 1.77 17.34
C ALA A 545 12.18 1.78 16.68
N ASN A 546 12.21 1.67 15.35
CA ASN A 546 13.40 1.58 14.54
C ASN A 546 13.50 2.76 13.54
N ALA A 547 12.76 3.85 13.76
CA ALA A 547 12.62 4.98 12.83
C ALA A 547 13.96 5.48 12.28
N VAL A 548 14.99 5.51 13.13
CA VAL A 548 16.35 5.95 12.77
C VAL A 548 17.38 4.81 12.78
N SER A 549 17.01 3.58 13.17
CA SER A 549 17.97 2.47 13.29
C SER A 549 18.53 1.99 11.95
N THR A 550 17.82 2.31 10.87
CA THR A 550 18.25 2.01 9.52
C THR A 550 19.16 3.10 8.96
N LEU A 551 19.39 4.20 9.69
CA LEU A 551 20.27 5.27 9.23
C LEU A 551 21.72 5.00 9.67
N PRO A 552 22.71 5.37 8.84
CA PRO A 552 24.08 5.53 9.30
C PRO A 552 24.13 6.47 10.52
N ARG A 553 25.05 6.24 11.48
CA ARG A 553 25.14 7.09 12.68
C ARG A 553 25.19 8.58 12.35
N GLN A 554 25.99 8.98 11.37
CA GLN A 554 26.10 10.39 10.98
C GLN A 554 24.77 10.98 10.46
N ASP A 555 23.93 10.19 9.77
CA ASP A 555 22.60 10.67 9.36
C ASP A 555 21.72 10.99 10.58
N VAL A 556 21.86 10.21 11.67
CA VAL A 556 21.12 10.47 12.91
C VAL A 556 21.65 11.71 13.62
N VAL A 557 22.98 11.88 13.64
CA VAL A 557 23.66 13.07 14.21
C VAL A 557 23.17 14.33 13.50
N ASP A 558 23.13 14.32 12.17
CA ASP A 558 22.67 15.43 11.34
C ASP A 558 21.17 15.71 11.52
N LEU A 559 20.33 14.66 11.53
CA LEU A 559 18.89 14.79 11.79
C LEU A 559 18.62 15.43 13.16
N LEU A 560 19.30 14.97 14.21
CA LEU A 560 19.17 15.53 15.55
C LEU A 560 19.63 16.99 15.58
N ARG A 561 20.73 17.33 14.88
CA ARG A 561 21.20 18.70 14.77
C ARG A 561 20.13 19.60 14.15
N PHE A 562 19.55 19.19 13.03
CA PHE A 562 18.44 19.91 12.40
C PHE A 562 17.26 20.14 13.37
N LEU A 563 16.83 19.10 14.09
CA LEU A 563 15.71 19.20 15.03
C LEU A 563 16.00 20.14 16.21
N THR A 564 17.27 20.32 16.61
CA THR A 564 17.63 21.30 17.65
C THR A 564 17.63 22.74 17.16
N GLU A 565 17.93 22.98 15.87
CA GLU A 565 17.91 24.31 15.27
C GLU A 565 16.53 24.71 14.72
N LEU A 566 15.65 23.72 14.53
CA LEU A 566 14.33 23.92 13.95
C LEU A 566 13.53 25.00 14.68
N GLY A 567 13.06 26.00 13.92
CA GLY A 567 12.26 27.11 14.45
C GLY A 567 13.04 28.17 15.22
N GLN A 568 14.34 27.99 15.46
CA GLN A 568 15.21 29.04 16.00
C GLN A 568 15.48 30.12 14.95
N PRO A 569 15.77 31.37 15.36
CA PRO A 569 16.22 32.40 14.42
C PRO A 569 17.47 31.93 13.67
N GLY A 570 17.39 31.86 12.34
CA GLY A 570 18.47 31.30 11.52
C GLY A 570 17.94 30.66 10.24
N GLU A 571 18.76 29.80 9.66
CA GLU A 571 18.50 29.14 8.37
C GLU A 571 17.26 28.23 8.39
N PHE A 572 17.01 27.55 9.51
CA PHE A 572 15.89 26.63 9.70
C PHE A 572 14.66 27.27 10.35
N GLN A 573 14.59 28.61 10.36
CA GLN A 573 13.37 29.32 10.69
C GLN A 573 12.34 29.09 9.57
N VAL A 574 11.16 28.59 9.93
CA VAL A 574 10.08 28.40 8.96
C VAL A 574 9.68 29.75 8.36
N THR A 575 9.77 29.85 7.03
CA THR A 575 9.48 31.11 6.35
C THR A 575 8.02 31.55 6.54
N PRO A 576 7.76 32.84 6.84
CA PRO A 576 6.40 33.37 6.94
C PRO A 576 5.79 33.73 5.57
N ALA A 577 6.54 33.57 4.47
CA ALA A 577 6.04 33.82 3.12
C ALA A 577 4.86 32.89 2.78
N PRO A 578 3.92 33.29 1.89
CA PRO A 578 2.78 32.47 1.46
C PRO A 578 3.24 31.40 0.44
N VAL A 579 4.14 30.53 0.87
CA VAL A 579 4.70 29.43 0.10
C VAL A 579 3.79 28.21 0.15
N ILE A 580 3.70 27.49 -0.97
CA ILE A 580 3.10 26.16 -1.01
C ILE A 580 3.99 25.19 -0.24
N ARG A 581 3.41 24.53 0.77
CA ARG A 581 4.11 23.57 1.64
C ARG A 581 3.77 22.12 1.37
N SER A 582 2.59 21.88 0.82
CA SER A 582 2.07 20.55 0.53
C SER A 582 2.06 20.31 -0.98
N TRP A 583 2.75 19.26 -1.38
CA TRP A 583 2.95 18.88 -2.77
C TRP A 583 2.52 17.43 -2.97
N GLN A 584 2.23 17.09 -4.22
CA GLN A 584 2.05 15.72 -4.65
C GLN A 584 2.95 15.47 -5.86
N VAL A 585 3.57 14.30 -5.90
CA VAL A 585 4.53 13.89 -6.93
C VAL A 585 3.94 12.71 -7.66
N LEU A 586 3.95 12.73 -8.99
CA LEU A 586 3.42 11.64 -9.79
C LEU A 586 4.48 10.53 -9.93
N ASP A 587 4.18 9.34 -9.43
CA ASP A 587 5.08 8.19 -9.48
C ASP A 587 4.29 6.87 -9.65
N PRO A 588 4.81 5.89 -10.43
CA PRO A 588 5.96 5.99 -11.32
C PRO A 588 5.68 6.86 -12.55
N LEU A 589 6.70 7.45 -13.18
CA LEU A 589 6.55 8.02 -14.52
C LEU A 589 6.79 6.95 -15.60
N PRO A 590 6.03 6.97 -16.71
CA PRO A 590 6.29 6.08 -17.86
C PRO A 590 7.69 6.28 -18.44
N SER A 591 8.34 5.20 -18.90
CA SER A 591 9.66 5.23 -19.55
C SER A 591 9.72 6.15 -20.76
N ASN A 592 8.62 6.25 -21.50
CA ASN A 592 8.50 7.09 -22.69
C ASN A 592 8.01 8.51 -22.42
N ILE A 593 7.90 8.95 -21.15
CA ILE A 593 7.28 10.24 -20.79
C ILE A 593 7.88 11.44 -21.55
N ALA A 594 9.17 11.40 -21.87
CA ALA A 594 9.84 12.43 -22.66
C ALA A 594 9.33 12.56 -24.10
N ARG A 595 8.68 11.52 -24.65
CA ARG A 595 8.13 11.47 -26.02
C ARG A 595 6.62 11.63 -26.06
N VAL A 596 5.93 11.62 -24.92
CA VAL A 596 4.47 11.74 -24.86
C VAL A 596 4.06 13.21 -25.01
N ASP A 597 2.94 13.46 -25.68
CA ASP A 597 2.31 14.78 -25.68
C ASP A 597 1.88 15.15 -24.25
N ALA A 598 2.48 16.20 -23.69
CA ALA A 598 2.28 16.60 -22.31
C ALA A 598 0.84 17.00 -22.00
N ASN A 599 0.20 17.75 -22.90
CA ASN A 599 -1.16 18.24 -22.66
C ASN A 599 -2.14 17.09 -22.62
N ARG A 600 -2.02 16.15 -23.58
CA ARG A 600 -2.81 14.93 -23.59
C ARG A 600 -2.52 14.08 -22.36
N PHE A 601 -1.25 13.92 -21.99
CA PHE A 601 -0.88 13.14 -20.80
C PHE A 601 -1.53 13.70 -19.53
N ILE A 602 -1.43 15.01 -19.30
CA ILE A 602 -2.06 15.69 -18.15
C ILE A 602 -3.58 15.56 -18.19
N ALA A 603 -4.21 15.75 -19.36
CA ALA A 603 -5.65 15.60 -19.52
C ALA A 603 -6.15 14.16 -19.25
N ASP A 604 -5.33 13.15 -19.55
CA ASP A 604 -5.65 11.75 -19.33
C ASP A 604 -5.37 11.28 -17.88
N LEU A 605 -4.60 12.03 -17.08
CA LEU A 605 -4.23 11.64 -15.70
C LEU A 605 -5.40 11.23 -14.81
N PRO A 606 -6.58 11.90 -14.81
CA PRO A 606 -7.71 11.47 -14.00
C PRO A 606 -8.23 10.05 -14.33
N GLN A 607 -7.90 9.52 -15.51
CA GLN A 607 -8.28 8.18 -15.95
C GLN A 607 -7.15 7.15 -15.77
N ARG A 608 -5.92 7.59 -15.54
CA ARG A 608 -4.73 6.74 -15.38
C ARG A 608 -4.72 6.11 -14.00
N ARG A 609 -4.71 4.78 -13.96
CA ARG A 609 -4.71 3.96 -12.73
C ARG A 609 -3.36 3.35 -12.40
N ASP A 610 -2.44 3.43 -13.36
CA ASP A 610 -1.06 2.97 -13.29
C ASP A 610 -0.14 3.97 -12.57
N LEU A 611 -0.63 5.18 -12.31
CA LEU A 611 0.12 6.28 -11.73
C LEU A 611 -0.50 6.66 -10.38
N THR A 612 0.34 7.01 -9.42
CA THR A 612 -0.08 7.42 -8.08
C THR A 612 0.49 8.79 -7.74
N TRP A 613 -0.32 9.61 -7.06
CA TRP A 613 0.13 10.87 -6.48
C TRP A 613 0.63 10.63 -5.06
N GLU A 614 1.93 10.77 -4.88
CA GLU A 614 2.61 10.60 -3.59
C GLU A 614 2.80 11.95 -2.91
N ALA A 615 2.48 12.05 -1.63
CA ALA A 615 2.67 13.29 -0.88
C ALA A 615 4.16 13.64 -0.77
N ALA A 616 4.48 14.92 -0.98
CA ALA A 616 5.80 15.51 -0.77
C ALA A 616 5.64 16.88 -0.11
N TYR A 617 6.71 17.36 0.54
CA TYR A 617 6.62 18.55 1.38
C TYR A 617 7.83 19.44 1.19
N SER A 618 7.61 20.75 1.31
CA SER A 618 8.68 21.74 1.21
C SER A 618 9.56 21.74 2.46
N ARG A 619 10.83 22.10 2.30
CA ARG A 619 11.74 22.46 3.38
C ARG A 619 11.24 23.69 4.18
N THR A 620 11.89 23.98 5.30
CA THR A 620 11.60 25.14 6.18
C THR A 620 11.55 26.47 5.41
N ASN A 621 12.43 26.63 4.41
CA ASN A 621 12.51 27.78 3.51
C ASN A 621 11.40 27.86 2.45
N GLY A 622 10.51 26.86 2.37
CA GLY A 622 9.39 26.80 1.42
C GLY A 622 9.71 26.20 0.06
N ALA A 623 10.93 25.68 -0.16
CA ALA A 623 11.33 25.05 -1.40
C ALA A 623 11.13 23.52 -1.33
N LEU A 624 10.56 22.95 -2.39
CA LEU A 624 10.52 21.51 -2.65
C LEU A 624 11.84 21.09 -3.31
N ALA A 625 12.57 20.15 -2.70
CA ALA A 625 13.81 19.64 -3.29
C ALA A 625 13.51 18.58 -4.36
N LEU A 626 13.75 18.93 -5.63
CA LEU A 626 13.31 18.15 -6.79
C LEU A 626 14.08 16.84 -6.98
N GLU A 627 15.31 16.78 -6.48
CA GLU A 627 16.14 15.58 -6.48
C GLU A 627 15.69 14.57 -5.41
N SER A 628 15.11 15.05 -4.31
CA SER A 628 14.60 14.22 -3.21
C SER A 628 13.17 13.72 -3.44
N VAL A 629 12.41 14.37 -4.33
CA VAL A 629 11.10 13.90 -4.78
C VAL A 629 11.27 12.99 -5.99
N MET A 630 10.64 11.82 -5.93
CA MET A 630 10.82 10.76 -6.93
C MET A 630 10.47 11.24 -8.34
N ALA A 631 11.25 10.78 -9.31
CA ALA A 631 10.76 9.98 -10.42
C ALA A 631 11.97 9.24 -10.98
N VAL A 632 11.84 7.92 -11.15
CA VAL A 632 12.69 6.99 -11.94
C VAL A 632 14.19 7.36 -12.03
N PRO A 633 15.15 6.51 -11.61
CA PRO A 633 16.59 6.76 -11.75
C PRO A 633 17.11 7.05 -13.18
N GLN A 634 16.24 6.98 -14.19
CA GLN A 634 16.58 7.15 -15.60
C GLN A 634 15.87 8.33 -16.29
N SER A 635 14.98 9.08 -15.62
CA SER A 635 14.34 10.26 -16.22
C SER A 635 14.68 11.54 -15.47
N SER A 636 15.08 12.58 -16.20
CA SER A 636 15.25 13.94 -15.70
C SER A 636 13.92 14.67 -15.50
N LEU A 637 12.80 14.11 -15.95
CA LEU A 637 11.48 14.71 -15.79
C LEU A 637 10.90 14.42 -14.39
N ARG A 638 10.27 15.45 -13.79
CA ARG A 638 9.44 15.34 -12.59
C ARG A 638 8.07 15.93 -12.89
N ILE A 639 7.00 15.30 -12.41
CA ILE A 639 5.66 15.87 -12.46
C ILE A 639 5.18 16.02 -11.01
N VAL A 640 4.92 17.26 -10.61
CA VAL A 640 4.44 17.60 -9.27
C VAL A 640 3.21 18.47 -9.38
N ARG A 641 2.35 18.43 -8.37
CA ARG A 641 1.20 19.33 -8.26
C ARG A 641 1.05 19.85 -6.85
N CYS A 642 0.32 20.94 -6.74
CA CYS A 642 -0.12 21.50 -5.48
C CYS A 642 -1.54 22.05 -5.61
N GLN A 643 -2.18 22.25 -4.47
CA GLN A 643 -3.51 22.80 -4.40
C GLN A 643 -3.52 24.03 -3.49
N PHE A 644 -4.35 25.01 -3.83
CA PHE A 644 -4.59 26.20 -3.01
C PHE A 644 -6.08 26.54 -3.04
N ASN A 645 -6.57 27.17 -1.98
CA ASN A 645 -7.98 27.52 -1.87
C ASN A 645 -8.22 28.99 -2.24
N VAL A 646 -9.21 29.20 -3.08
CA VAL A 646 -9.70 30.53 -3.48
C VAL A 646 -11.06 30.75 -2.82
N THR A 647 -11.16 31.76 -1.98
CA THR A 647 -12.41 32.12 -1.29
C THR A 647 -13.22 33.14 -2.08
N GLU A 648 -12.55 34.07 -2.76
CA GLU A 648 -13.16 35.05 -3.65
C GLU A 648 -12.46 35.02 -5.02
N ALA A 649 -13.28 35.00 -6.08
CA ALA A 649 -12.82 34.96 -7.47
C ALA A 649 -11.96 36.19 -7.80
N GLY A 650 -10.94 36.01 -8.62
CA GLY A 650 -10.07 37.11 -9.01
C GLY A 650 -8.81 36.62 -9.72
N ASN A 651 -7.76 37.43 -9.66
CA ASN A 651 -6.48 37.11 -10.24
C ASN A 651 -5.45 36.81 -9.14
N VAL A 652 -4.60 35.82 -9.40
CA VAL A 652 -3.45 35.44 -8.57
C VAL A 652 -2.15 35.63 -9.32
N ALA A 653 -1.10 35.99 -8.59
CA ALA A 653 0.27 35.99 -9.05
C ALA A 653 0.99 34.79 -8.46
N VAL A 654 1.46 33.89 -9.32
CA VAL A 654 2.25 32.70 -8.98
C VAL A 654 3.72 33.07 -9.14
N LYS A 655 4.45 33.16 -8.04
CA LYS A 655 5.90 33.44 -8.07
C LYS A 655 6.67 32.14 -7.91
N LEU A 656 7.58 31.90 -8.84
CA LEU A 656 8.46 30.73 -8.87
C LEU A 656 9.92 31.20 -8.69
N ASN A 657 10.74 30.40 -8.01
CA ASN A 657 12.18 30.65 -7.89
C ASN A 657 12.93 30.58 -9.23
N ALA A 658 12.50 29.69 -10.13
CA ALA A 658 12.98 29.63 -11.51
C ALA A 658 11.93 29.00 -12.43
N THR A 659 11.96 29.36 -13.72
CA THR A 659 11.01 28.90 -14.74
C THR A 659 11.60 28.00 -15.81
N ASP A 660 12.93 27.83 -15.83
CA ASP A 660 13.61 26.99 -16.81
C ASP A 660 13.18 25.52 -16.68
N GLY A 661 12.97 24.88 -17.83
CA GLY A 661 12.51 23.49 -17.92
C GLY A 661 11.06 23.26 -17.45
N LEU A 662 10.26 24.31 -17.19
CA LEU A 662 8.89 24.17 -16.69
C LEU A 662 7.83 24.16 -17.80
N ARG A 663 6.88 23.25 -17.66
CA ARG A 663 5.56 23.31 -18.26
C ARG A 663 4.52 23.32 -17.14
N ILE A 664 3.51 24.18 -17.26
CA ILE A 664 2.59 24.51 -16.16
C ILE A 664 1.16 24.33 -16.64
N TRP A 665 0.31 23.75 -15.79
CA TRP A 665 -1.13 23.65 -16.00
C TRP A 665 -1.88 24.16 -14.78
N LEU A 666 -2.96 24.90 -15.01
CA LEU A 666 -3.93 25.32 -14.00
C LEU A 666 -5.22 24.55 -14.27
N ASP A 667 -5.61 23.68 -13.35
CA ASP A 667 -6.81 22.83 -13.43
C ASP A 667 -6.90 22.01 -14.74
N GLY A 668 -5.74 21.59 -15.25
CA GLY A 668 -5.58 20.79 -16.47
C GLY A 668 -5.33 21.62 -17.74
N ASP A 669 -5.53 22.93 -17.70
CA ASP A 669 -5.32 23.81 -18.85
C ASP A 669 -3.88 24.37 -18.86
N ALA A 670 -3.22 24.31 -20.01
CA ALA A 670 -1.83 24.77 -20.15
C ALA A 670 -1.72 26.29 -19.94
N VAL A 671 -0.72 26.70 -19.15
CA VAL A 671 -0.44 28.09 -18.79
C VAL A 671 0.89 28.52 -19.38
N ASP A 672 0.90 29.66 -20.08
CA ASP A 672 2.13 30.31 -20.50
C ASP A 672 2.84 30.94 -19.28
N PRO A 673 4.13 30.66 -19.01
CA PRO A 673 4.88 31.29 -17.93
C PRO A 673 4.79 32.83 -17.90
N ALA A 674 4.59 33.49 -19.04
CA ALA A 674 4.38 34.94 -19.11
C ALA A 674 3.10 35.42 -18.41
N GLN A 675 2.12 34.53 -18.22
CA GLN A 675 0.82 34.83 -17.59
C GLN A 675 0.82 34.65 -16.07
N LEU A 676 1.88 34.08 -15.47
CA LEU A 676 1.93 33.75 -14.04
C LEU A 676 1.70 34.94 -13.11
N ASN A 677 1.96 36.17 -13.57
CA ASN A 677 1.74 37.38 -12.76
C ASN A 677 0.26 37.76 -12.61
N SER A 678 -0.65 37.16 -13.39
CA SER A 678 -2.08 37.46 -13.36
C SER A 678 -2.91 36.31 -13.97
N LEU A 679 -3.04 35.21 -13.23
CA LEU A 679 -3.92 34.09 -13.60
C LEU A 679 -5.30 34.28 -13.01
N ASN A 680 -6.34 34.14 -13.84
CA ASN A 680 -7.72 34.21 -13.38
C ASN A 680 -8.11 32.89 -12.69
N VAL A 681 -8.70 33.00 -11.50
CA VAL A 681 -9.13 31.84 -10.70
C VAL A 681 -10.53 32.06 -10.15
N GLU A 682 -11.31 30.99 -10.19
CA GLU A 682 -12.64 30.92 -9.61
C GLU A 682 -12.59 30.37 -8.17
N PRO A 683 -13.63 30.59 -7.34
CA PRO A 683 -13.67 30.08 -5.98
C PRO A 683 -13.62 28.55 -5.93
N GLY A 684 -13.02 28.02 -4.87
CA GLY A 684 -12.81 26.59 -4.64
C GLY A 684 -11.33 26.22 -4.56
N THR A 685 -11.08 24.92 -4.42
CA THR A 685 -9.72 24.36 -4.49
C THR A 685 -9.26 24.37 -5.93
N ARG A 686 -8.12 25.00 -6.19
CA ARG A 686 -7.48 25.08 -7.50
C ARG A 686 -6.22 24.24 -7.51
N GLU A 687 -5.91 23.63 -8.62
CA GLU A 687 -4.75 22.75 -8.79
C GLU A 687 -3.76 23.33 -9.79
N ILE A 688 -2.49 23.43 -9.39
CA ILE A 688 -1.39 23.75 -10.31
C ILE A 688 -0.52 22.51 -10.46
N THR A 689 -0.35 22.07 -11.70
CA THR A 689 0.56 20.97 -12.06
C THR A 689 1.78 21.52 -12.78
N PHE A 690 2.95 21.05 -12.40
CA PHE A 690 4.24 21.38 -12.99
C PHE A 690 4.88 20.11 -13.54
N MET A 691 5.28 20.15 -14.80
CA MET A 691 6.25 19.20 -15.33
C MET A 691 7.60 19.91 -15.47
N ILE A 692 8.62 19.35 -14.85
CA ILE A 692 9.94 19.95 -14.67
C ILE A 692 10.98 19.06 -15.34
N ASP A 693 11.79 19.63 -16.21
CA ASP A 693 12.98 18.99 -16.78
C ASP A 693 14.24 19.41 -15.99
N LEU A 694 14.79 18.47 -15.22
CA LEU A 694 15.98 18.72 -14.40
C LEU A 694 17.25 18.92 -15.22
N ASP A 695 17.31 18.47 -16.48
CA ASP A 695 18.50 18.69 -17.33
C ASP A 695 18.58 20.12 -17.85
N GLN A 696 17.44 20.83 -17.86
CA GLN A 696 17.34 22.22 -18.31
C GLN A 696 17.41 23.25 -17.18
N ARG A 697 17.77 22.82 -15.96
CA ARG A 697 17.64 23.66 -14.75
C ARG A 697 18.86 23.55 -13.84
N ASP A 698 19.41 24.70 -13.46
CA ASP A 698 20.51 24.76 -12.49
C ASP A 698 20.00 24.63 -11.04
N ASP A 699 18.92 25.33 -10.69
CA ASP A 699 18.29 25.25 -9.37
C ASP A 699 17.42 23.99 -9.26
N LYS A 700 17.88 23.02 -8.46
CA LYS A 700 17.20 21.73 -8.24
C LYS A 700 16.05 21.81 -7.23
N THR A 701 15.51 23.01 -6.99
CA THR A 701 14.37 23.23 -6.12
C THR A 701 13.21 23.91 -6.85
N LEU A 702 11.99 23.68 -6.33
CA LEU A 702 10.79 24.39 -6.72
C LEU A 702 10.17 25.07 -5.50
N ARG A 703 10.17 26.41 -5.49
CA ARG A 703 9.45 27.22 -4.52
C ARG A 703 8.34 27.95 -5.26
N CYS A 704 7.12 27.78 -4.79
CA CYS A 704 5.94 28.41 -5.36
C CYS A 704 5.24 29.26 -4.29
N GLU A 705 5.03 30.53 -4.58
CA GLU A 705 4.25 31.44 -3.74
C GLU A 705 3.00 31.90 -4.47
N ILE A 706 1.87 31.89 -3.77
CA ILE A 706 0.59 32.37 -4.30
C ILE A 706 0.28 33.72 -3.65
N HIS A 707 0.26 34.77 -4.46
CA HIS A 707 -0.06 36.13 -4.03
C HIS A 707 -1.35 36.61 -4.71
N PRO A 708 -2.16 37.45 -4.07
CA PRO A 708 -3.18 38.23 -4.79
C PRO A 708 -2.51 39.09 -5.87
N ALA A 709 -3.03 39.06 -7.11
CA ALA A 709 -2.50 39.90 -8.18
C ALA A 709 -2.89 41.37 -7.99
N ALA A 710 -2.11 42.29 -8.56
CA ALA A 710 -2.35 43.73 -8.42
C ALA A 710 -3.69 44.21 -9.02
N ASN A 711 -4.25 43.47 -9.98
CA ASN A 711 -5.50 43.83 -10.66
C ASN A 711 -6.57 42.76 -10.40
N ARG A 712 -7.72 43.17 -9.83
CA ARG A 712 -8.81 42.29 -9.39
C ARG A 712 -8.30 41.12 -8.51
N PRO A 713 -7.69 41.41 -7.34
CA PRO A 713 -7.07 40.39 -6.51
C PRO A 713 -8.08 39.31 -6.08
N ALA A 714 -7.69 38.05 -6.18
CA ALA A 714 -8.38 36.95 -5.53
C ALA A 714 -8.04 36.90 -4.03
N ALA A 715 -8.95 36.38 -3.21
CA ALA A 715 -8.67 36.04 -1.81
C ALA A 715 -8.25 34.56 -1.70
N VAL A 716 -6.99 34.33 -1.31
CA VAL A 716 -6.34 33.01 -1.39
C VAL A 716 -5.80 32.52 -0.04
N GLN A 717 -5.85 31.20 0.14
CA GLN A 717 -5.16 30.49 1.21
C GLN A 717 -4.32 29.37 0.57
N PRO A 718 -2.98 29.51 0.56
CA PRO A 718 -2.07 28.53 0.00
C PRO A 718 -1.97 27.24 0.82
#